data_AF-A0AAE1L099-F1
#
_entry.id   AF-A0AAE1L099-F1
#
_cell.length_a   1.000
_cell.length_b   1.000
_cell.length_c   1.000
_cell.angle_alpha   90.00
_cell.angle_beta   90.00
_cell.angle_gamma   90.00
#
_symmetry.space_group_name_H-M   'P 1'
#
loop_
_entity.id
_entity.type
_entity.pdbx_description
1 polymer ?
#
loop_
_entity_poly.entity_id
_entity_poly.type
_entity_poly.pdbx_seq_one_letter_code
_entity_poly.pdbx_strand_id
1 'polypeptide(L)'
;MATVMEGVAAMATHFMREEAKAFAEARLAARQAAAKSAPEMAQRGVVRAAPLSPALFDQPATDTIFASLPAVINLPKPSTSNQPDQPTSPGGPPSPPGYRGPPIPLPREHTTGPPRGASSRFGEGDRAPSPTPSPSPPSTTPPRRTAPLEGPTLGCLTGWSAAWPTHGWAARIIRQGLSWPWITVPPLRLPPASTKVSLSVVPHVLEMREKGVVERATGRVFLSRLFTVPKKDQGKTRLVMDLSKLNKFVKTLHFRMVSVAQVRTVLRKGDWLASLDLKDAYWHVPIHPRFRRFLAFQVGTETFQFTRLPFGLSLAPRVFTKLVRVVASRLAEAGVPTLMYLDDWLLHAPSKEQVANNVRVARGVLEEMGFLLNIPKSSLTPTRKLCWLGIEWDSLSATLSLAPDNARRTLRHVRQAHFSRTFSRRQWESLLGSLNFAAPAMPLGRLKHRRLTREVNLHLSPAHRDLPRQVSPSLHRLLRPWLRPGALRQRVPWVFPPPGITVATDASDVGWGYQSCLGHQRCGGWKEGERLLHINARELMVAKEWLNRHPQFARIGVRFDMDNVAAVQCLQKQGTARSEILLSLSEQIFAIAAKRDIHLSARYVPGRENDWADALSRFRGTSVEWQLRPLVFESLCLRYGTPEVDLFASPSTALLPLFLTFSSRTEAGGPDAFTEDWNSTAVVRRVVPMVPSSPSVGIGVPLQHPVCTTPSVTETTRLEFLRGVLSKRFTKETVDKMLRAHRQSSVRQYESCWKRFQDFLRRHPSRVISEDTVLEFLTWLADSTYRAPATVLAHHAALSDPLLLGFNIKVSERPLSLLRMGIRAGTAPHRAQTPSWSLHRVLSYLTFEGVPLEVCHLLQKALFLLALATGYRASQLAALTRHTAFSSVTPNLTSLTISPSPAFLAKNEQADDRIGPLAVPSFLRDGNFHPLCPVHAFVAYVEATRGASPDHLFYNSRSGNPLFPRSIARLLCRVIENGDPGHAPRAHSVRGVATSHAFLRTHSVERVRDLGGWASTSYFRTRYLFHSLSPTPCVAMGTPPSIPQGPRGRHMGGRGRPKRKGRVI
;
A
#
# COMPACT_ATOMS: atom_id res chain seq x y z
N MET A 1 -17.50 -12.35 -10.44
CA MET A 1 -18.88 -11.84 -10.40
C MET A 1 -19.73 -12.52 -11.44
N ALA A 2 -19.37 -12.50 -12.72
CA ALA A 2 -20.15 -13.17 -13.78
C ALA A 2 -20.55 -14.63 -13.45
N THR A 3 -19.60 -15.56 -13.52
CA THR A 3 -19.76 -16.99 -13.20
C THR A 3 -20.00 -17.30 -11.71
N VAL A 4 -20.46 -16.30 -10.94
CA VAL A 4 -20.33 -16.26 -9.47
C VAL A 4 -21.60 -15.71 -8.80
N MET A 5 -22.37 -14.85 -9.48
CA MET A 5 -23.80 -14.68 -9.14
C MET A 5 -24.59 -15.96 -9.47
N GLU A 6 -24.04 -16.82 -10.34
CA GLU A 6 -24.49 -18.18 -10.68
C GLU A 6 -24.83 -19.02 -9.42
N GLY A 7 -23.90 -19.06 -8.45
CA GLY A 7 -24.12 -19.73 -7.17
C GLY A 7 -24.94 -18.94 -6.15
N VAL A 8 -25.11 -17.62 -6.33
CA VAL A 8 -25.83 -16.76 -5.36
C VAL A 8 -27.33 -17.05 -5.35
N ALA A 9 -27.91 -17.55 -6.45
CA ALA A 9 -29.27 -18.07 -6.47
C ALA A 9 -29.39 -19.43 -5.77
N ALA A 10 -28.48 -20.37 -6.04
CA ALA A 10 -28.47 -21.69 -5.38
C ALA A 10 -28.36 -21.56 -3.84
N MET A 11 -27.61 -20.57 -3.36
CA MET A 11 -27.55 -20.20 -1.94
C MET A 11 -28.88 -19.74 -1.36
N ALA A 12 -29.67 -18.94 -2.09
CA ALA A 12 -30.98 -18.50 -1.63
C ALA A 12 -31.95 -19.69 -1.50
N THR A 13 -31.87 -20.64 -2.45
CA THR A 13 -32.64 -21.89 -2.41
C THR A 13 -32.30 -22.78 -1.21
N HIS A 14 -31.05 -22.76 -0.72
CA HIS A 14 -30.69 -23.41 0.55
C HIS A 14 -31.18 -22.60 1.77
N PHE A 15 -31.18 -21.26 1.70
CA PHE A 15 -31.61 -20.40 2.81
C PHE A 15 -33.09 -20.64 3.18
N MET A 16 -33.95 -20.81 2.18
CA MET A 16 -35.36 -21.18 2.37
C MET A 16 -35.57 -22.54 3.05
N ARG A 17 -34.62 -23.50 2.91
CA ARG A 17 -34.70 -24.81 3.58
C ARG A 17 -34.37 -24.74 5.08
N GLU A 18 -33.45 -23.88 5.50
CA GLU A 18 -33.20 -23.64 6.94
C GLU A 18 -34.26 -22.69 7.54
N GLU A 19 -34.86 -21.78 6.78
CA GLU A 19 -36.00 -20.97 7.26
C GLU A 19 -37.23 -21.86 7.53
N ALA A 20 -37.48 -22.89 6.70
CA ALA A 20 -38.52 -23.91 6.96
C ALA A 20 -38.27 -24.72 8.24
N LYS A 21 -37.00 -24.96 8.60
CA LYS A 21 -36.57 -25.64 9.82
C LYS A 21 -36.82 -24.78 11.05
N ALA A 22 -36.45 -23.50 11.00
CA ALA A 22 -36.78 -22.51 12.03
C ALA A 22 -38.30 -22.32 12.17
N PHE A 23 -39.07 -22.43 11.09
CA PHE A 23 -40.54 -22.38 11.14
C PHE A 23 -41.15 -23.64 11.79
N ALA A 24 -40.52 -24.82 11.62
CA ALA A 24 -40.90 -26.04 12.33
C ALA A 24 -40.56 -25.95 13.83
N GLU A 25 -39.39 -25.41 14.20
CA GLU A 25 -39.00 -25.14 15.58
C GLU A 25 -39.92 -24.09 16.24
N ALA A 26 -40.31 -23.03 15.53
CA ALA A 26 -41.31 -22.07 16.00
C ALA A 26 -42.68 -22.73 16.21
N ARG A 27 -43.08 -23.68 15.35
CA ARG A 27 -44.32 -24.46 15.48
C ARG A 27 -44.27 -25.46 16.64
N LEU A 28 -43.08 -25.97 16.98
CA LEU A 28 -42.82 -26.76 18.18
C LEU A 28 -42.87 -25.89 19.45
N ALA A 29 -42.23 -24.72 19.44
CA ALA A 29 -42.28 -23.76 20.54
C ALA A 29 -43.70 -23.24 20.80
N ALA A 30 -44.50 -23.00 19.76
CA ALA A 30 -45.91 -22.65 19.87
C ALA A 30 -46.74 -23.81 20.48
N ARG A 31 -46.46 -25.06 20.11
CA ARG A 31 -47.05 -26.24 20.77
C ARG A 31 -46.63 -26.37 22.23
N GLN A 32 -45.38 -26.05 22.57
CA GLN A 32 -44.89 -26.04 23.95
C GLN A 32 -45.49 -24.89 24.78
N ALA A 33 -45.80 -23.74 24.17
CA ALA A 33 -46.53 -22.65 24.81
C ALA A 33 -48.00 -23.01 25.08
N ALA A 34 -48.66 -23.68 24.13
CA ALA A 34 -50.00 -24.26 24.31
C ALA A 34 -50.02 -25.37 25.38
N ALA A 35 -48.99 -26.21 25.44
CA ALA A 35 -48.83 -27.21 26.50
C ALA A 35 -48.57 -26.59 27.88
N LYS A 36 -47.87 -25.43 27.95
CA LYS A 36 -47.63 -24.69 29.19
C LYS A 36 -48.83 -23.91 29.73
N SER A 37 -49.90 -23.74 28.94
CA SER A 37 -51.16 -23.14 29.39
C SER A 37 -52.19 -24.18 29.85
N ALA A 38 -51.92 -25.48 29.66
CA ALA A 38 -52.77 -26.56 30.19
C ALA A 38 -52.74 -26.71 31.74
N PRO A 39 -51.61 -26.53 32.46
CA PRO A 39 -51.57 -26.69 33.91
C PRO A 39 -52.27 -25.59 34.71
N GLU A 40 -52.62 -24.44 34.11
CA GLU A 40 -53.46 -23.44 34.79
C GLU A 40 -54.92 -23.92 34.99
N MET A 41 -55.33 -25.00 34.29
CA MET A 41 -56.57 -25.73 34.61
C MET A 41 -56.37 -26.86 35.64
N ALA A 42 -55.14 -27.18 36.04
CA ALA A 42 -54.85 -28.13 37.11
C ALA A 42 -54.99 -27.44 38.48
N GLN A 43 -56.25 -27.35 38.91
CA GLN A 43 -56.77 -26.91 40.21
C GLN A 43 -55.81 -26.88 41.41
N ARG A 44 -55.97 -25.86 42.26
CA ARG A 44 -55.85 -25.94 43.73
C ARG A 44 -54.54 -26.60 44.23
N GLY A 45 -53.44 -25.85 44.18
CA GLY A 45 -52.13 -26.39 44.54
C GLY A 45 -51.93 -26.71 46.03
N VAL A 46 -51.09 -27.71 46.30
CA VAL A 46 -50.18 -27.77 47.46
C VAL A 46 -48.89 -28.51 47.04
N VAL A 47 -47.79 -27.74 46.98
CA VAL A 47 -46.42 -28.06 47.43
C VAL A 47 -45.72 -29.41 47.07
N ARG A 48 -44.57 -29.26 46.38
CA ARG A 48 -43.27 -29.99 46.43
C ARG A 48 -42.86 -31.09 45.42
N ALA A 49 -41.60 -30.88 44.98
CA ALA A 49 -40.54 -31.83 44.66
C ALA A 49 -40.50 -32.53 43.27
N ALA A 50 -39.27 -32.72 42.80
CA ALA A 50 -38.85 -33.50 41.64
C ALA A 50 -37.90 -34.63 42.13
N PRO A 51 -37.52 -35.63 41.31
CA PRO A 51 -36.54 -35.39 40.24
C PRO A 51 -36.71 -36.19 38.92
N LEU A 52 -35.88 -35.80 37.94
CA LEU A 52 -35.20 -36.57 36.88
C LEU A 52 -35.21 -38.12 37.02
N SER A 53 -35.12 -38.99 35.98
CA SER A 53 -34.99 -38.97 34.49
C SER A 53 -34.69 -40.45 34.03
N PRO A 54 -34.40 -40.88 32.77
CA PRO A 54 -34.71 -40.42 31.40
C PRO A 54 -35.41 -41.50 30.51
N ALA A 55 -35.48 -41.23 29.19
CA ALA A 55 -35.29 -42.18 28.08
C ALA A 55 -36.39 -43.20 27.69
N LEU A 56 -37.11 -42.87 26.60
CA LEU A 56 -37.39 -43.80 25.48
C LEU A 56 -37.66 -42.99 24.19
N PHE A 57 -37.28 -43.56 23.03
CA PHE A 57 -37.43 -42.99 21.68
C PHE A 57 -36.71 -41.67 21.37
N ASP A 58 -35.41 -41.71 21.60
CA ASP A 58 -34.45 -41.05 20.70
C ASP A 58 -34.12 -42.01 19.53
N GLN A 59 -34.05 -41.52 18.29
CA GLN A 59 -33.06 -41.87 17.25
C GLN A 59 -33.42 -41.15 15.92
N PRO A 60 -32.43 -40.72 15.10
CA PRO A 60 -32.64 -39.69 14.08
C PRO A 60 -32.67 -40.22 12.64
N ALA A 61 -33.20 -39.40 11.72
CA ALA A 61 -32.98 -39.57 10.29
C ALA A 61 -31.53 -39.20 9.92
N THR A 62 -30.70 -40.20 9.64
CA THR A 62 -29.49 -40.04 8.84
C THR A 62 -29.81 -40.39 7.39
N ASP A 63 -29.32 -39.58 6.45
CA ASP A 63 -29.26 -39.99 5.05
C ASP A 63 -27.98 -39.45 4.42
N THR A 64 -27.22 -40.33 3.77
CA THR A 64 -25.82 -40.08 3.42
C THR A 64 -25.55 -40.39 1.96
N ILE A 65 -25.15 -39.33 1.23
CA ILE A 65 -24.24 -39.34 0.09
C ILE A 65 -24.12 -40.69 -0.64
N PHE A 66 -25.04 -40.96 -1.57
CA PHE A 66 -24.64 -41.62 -2.81
C PHE A 66 -23.83 -40.61 -3.66
N ALA A 67 -22.91 -41.00 -4.55
CA ALA A 67 -21.99 -42.13 -4.60
C ALA A 67 -21.25 -42.01 -5.95
N SER A 68 -19.92 -42.08 -5.99
CA SER A 68 -19.14 -42.64 -7.12
C SER A 68 -17.64 -42.42 -6.92
N LEU A 69 -16.92 -43.47 -6.52
CA LEU A 69 -15.56 -43.71 -7.03
C LEU A 69 -15.68 -44.31 -8.44
N PRO A 70 -14.63 -44.22 -9.24
CA PRO A 70 -13.90 -45.46 -9.50
C PRO A 70 -12.38 -45.32 -9.29
N ALA A 71 -11.58 -46.39 -9.18
CA ALA A 71 -11.74 -47.74 -8.61
C ALA A 71 -10.46 -48.53 -8.96
N VAL A 72 -9.86 -49.26 -7.99
CA VAL A 72 -9.14 -50.55 -8.20
C VAL A 72 -7.81 -50.42 -9.03
N ILE A 73 -6.63 -50.91 -8.59
CA ILE A 73 -6.24 -52.30 -8.28
C ILE A 73 -5.16 -52.38 -7.15
N ASN A 74 -5.39 -53.33 -6.24
CA ASN A 74 -4.51 -54.15 -5.39
C ASN A 74 -3.36 -53.63 -4.49
N LEU A 75 -3.32 -54.25 -3.30
CA LEU A 75 -2.21 -54.41 -2.36
C LEU A 75 -1.18 -55.46 -2.88
N PRO A 76 0.01 -55.60 -2.26
CA PRO A 76 0.09 -56.56 -1.14
C PRO A 76 0.85 -56.08 0.12
N LYS A 77 0.61 -56.82 1.19
CA LYS A 77 1.37 -56.97 2.46
C LYS A 77 1.35 -58.49 2.79
N PRO A 78 2.11 -59.04 3.77
CA PRO A 78 3.07 -58.42 4.70
C PRO A 78 4.45 -59.14 4.71
N SER A 79 5.22 -58.89 5.80
CA SER A 79 6.31 -59.71 6.38
C SER A 79 7.70 -59.68 5.68
N THR A 80 8.83 -59.96 6.37
CA THR A 80 9.06 -60.38 7.77
C THR A 80 10.41 -59.83 8.31
N SER A 81 10.63 -59.98 9.63
CA SER A 81 11.92 -60.26 10.31
C SER A 81 13.11 -59.28 10.29
N ASN A 82 13.60 -59.02 11.50
CA ASN A 82 15.02 -59.04 11.94
C ASN A 82 15.96 -57.84 11.69
N GLN A 83 16.22 -57.14 12.80
CA GLN A 83 17.52 -56.81 13.40
C GLN A 83 18.72 -57.77 13.08
N PRO A 84 19.99 -57.42 13.40
CA PRO A 84 20.53 -56.11 13.87
C PRO A 84 21.89 -55.73 13.20
N ASP A 85 22.62 -54.82 13.87
CA ASP A 85 24.08 -54.76 14.01
C ASP A 85 25.04 -54.11 12.99
N GLN A 86 25.96 -53.36 13.58
CA GLN A 86 27.29 -52.94 13.10
C GLN A 86 28.33 -53.92 13.70
N PRO A 87 29.67 -53.75 13.58
CA PRO A 87 30.46 -52.79 12.80
C PRO A 87 31.58 -53.46 11.97
N THR A 88 32.45 -52.67 11.32
CA THR A 88 33.94 -52.70 11.47
C THR A 88 34.65 -51.81 10.43
N SER A 89 35.96 -51.63 10.60
CA SER A 89 36.95 -51.03 9.70
C SER A 89 38.27 -51.82 9.91
N PRO A 90 39.47 -51.47 9.39
CA PRO A 90 39.88 -50.53 8.31
C PRO A 90 40.90 -51.16 7.31
N GLY A 91 41.54 -50.34 6.43
CA GLY A 91 42.99 -50.51 6.12
C GLY A 91 43.46 -50.63 4.65
N GLY A 92 44.72 -50.21 4.41
CA GLY A 92 45.64 -50.81 3.40
C GLY A 92 45.87 -50.11 2.04
N PRO A 93 47.13 -49.74 1.69
CA PRO A 93 47.62 -49.45 0.32
C PRO A 93 48.48 -50.62 -0.25
N PRO A 94 48.93 -50.62 -1.54
CA PRO A 94 50.25 -50.05 -1.90
C PRO A 94 50.36 -49.50 -3.37
N SER A 95 51.60 -49.34 -3.89
CA SER A 95 52.02 -48.82 -5.23
C SER A 95 53.12 -49.74 -5.85
N PRO A 96 53.75 -49.52 -7.04
CA PRO A 96 53.56 -48.53 -8.13
C PRO A 96 53.10 -49.23 -9.45
N PRO A 97 53.79 -49.40 -10.63
CA PRO A 97 55.07 -48.89 -11.24
C PRO A 97 54.83 -48.02 -12.52
N GLY A 98 55.67 -48.12 -13.59
CA GLY A 98 55.52 -47.41 -14.88
C GLY A 98 56.55 -47.83 -15.97
N TYR A 99 56.53 -47.24 -17.19
CA TYR A 99 57.55 -47.45 -18.28
C TYR A 99 57.70 -46.25 -19.28
N ARG A 100 58.40 -46.42 -20.43
CA ARG A 100 59.13 -45.38 -21.23
C ARG A 100 58.42 -44.81 -22.50
N GLY A 101 58.97 -43.69 -23.08
CA GLY A 101 58.63 -43.06 -24.40
C GLY A 101 59.49 -43.57 -25.59
N PRO A 102 59.85 -42.82 -26.68
CA PRO A 102 59.78 -41.36 -27.04
C PRO A 102 58.99 -41.12 -28.40
N PRO A 103 59.40 -40.46 -29.53
CA PRO A 103 60.31 -39.31 -29.88
C PRO A 103 59.84 -38.23 -30.94
N ILE A 104 60.41 -37.00 -30.87
CA ILE A 104 61.15 -36.15 -31.89
C ILE A 104 60.84 -36.32 -33.42
N PRO A 105 60.64 -35.26 -34.29
CA PRO A 105 61.63 -34.19 -34.63
C PRO A 105 61.15 -32.74 -34.97
N LEU A 106 62.13 -31.86 -35.30
CA LEU A 106 62.06 -30.43 -35.77
C LEU A 106 62.65 -30.28 -37.19
N PRO A 107 62.42 -29.14 -37.91
CA PRO A 107 63.47 -28.12 -38.14
C PRO A 107 62.98 -26.66 -37.84
N ARG A 108 63.78 -25.59 -37.60
CA ARG A 108 65.01 -25.00 -38.21
C ARG A 108 64.80 -24.27 -39.56
N GLU A 109 65.44 -23.14 -39.91
CA GLU A 109 66.18 -22.07 -39.18
C GLU A 109 66.43 -20.87 -40.15
N HIS A 110 67.38 -19.95 -39.85
CA HIS A 110 67.96 -18.90 -40.73
C HIS A 110 67.16 -17.60 -41.02
N THR A 111 67.77 -16.46 -41.43
CA THR A 111 68.83 -15.56 -40.85
C THR A 111 69.20 -14.49 -41.89
N THR A 112 69.34 -13.20 -41.52
CA THR A 112 70.33 -12.21 -42.05
C THR A 112 70.15 -10.80 -41.44
N GLY A 113 71.06 -9.86 -41.71
CA GLY A 113 71.22 -8.58 -40.99
C GLY A 113 71.16 -7.28 -41.84
N PRO A 114 71.75 -6.16 -41.34
CA PRO A 114 71.61 -4.76 -41.83
C PRO A 114 72.65 -4.43 -42.97
N PRO A 115 72.96 -3.17 -43.45
CA PRO A 115 72.78 -1.81 -42.84
C PRO A 115 72.71 -0.54 -43.77
N ARG A 116 72.93 0.66 -43.16
CA ARG A 116 73.52 1.95 -43.70
C ARG A 116 72.65 3.01 -44.45
N GLY A 117 73.13 4.27 -44.41
CA GLY A 117 72.63 5.49 -45.10
C GLY A 117 71.91 6.49 -44.16
N ALA A 118 72.32 7.74 -43.85
CA ALA A 118 73.06 8.83 -44.53
C ALA A 118 72.22 9.56 -45.62
N SER A 119 72.19 10.91 -45.77
CA SER A 119 72.77 12.05 -45.02
C SER A 119 72.11 13.40 -45.45
N SER A 120 72.41 14.49 -44.73
CA SER A 120 72.45 15.90 -45.23
C SER A 120 71.13 16.69 -45.47
N ARG A 121 71.07 18.04 -45.52
CA ARG A 121 71.89 19.14 -44.91
C ARG A 121 71.17 20.52 -45.07
N PHE A 122 71.41 21.44 -44.11
CA PHE A 122 71.33 22.93 -44.20
C PHE A 122 69.97 23.63 -44.48
N GLY A 123 69.87 24.89 -44.03
CA GLY A 123 68.72 25.79 -44.27
C GLY A 123 68.41 26.75 -43.12
N GLU A 124 69.25 27.78 -42.90
CA GLU A 124 68.97 28.88 -41.97
C GLU A 124 68.12 29.99 -42.64
N GLY A 125 67.35 30.76 -41.86
CA GLY A 125 66.49 31.84 -42.39
C GLY A 125 65.82 32.66 -41.28
N ASP A 126 66.24 33.91 -41.12
CA ASP A 126 66.01 34.75 -39.94
C ASP A 126 64.75 35.66 -40.02
N ARG A 127 64.35 36.21 -38.85
CA ARG A 127 63.46 37.39 -38.61
C ARG A 127 61.92 37.32 -38.72
N ALA A 128 61.33 38.20 -37.91
CA ALA A 128 59.92 38.58 -37.78
C ALA A 128 59.73 40.03 -38.35
N PRO A 129 58.57 40.75 -38.31
CA PRO A 129 57.46 40.65 -37.34
C PRO A 129 56.02 40.66 -37.94
N SER A 130 55.03 40.78 -37.04
CA SER A 130 53.59 40.85 -37.32
C SER A 130 53.12 42.20 -37.90
N PRO A 131 51.91 42.25 -38.49
CA PRO A 131 50.80 42.83 -37.72
C PRO A 131 49.46 42.06 -37.85
N THR A 132 48.53 42.31 -36.92
CA THR A 132 47.11 41.91 -36.99
C THR A 132 46.22 43.06 -37.44
N PRO A 133 45.13 42.75 -38.16
CA PRO A 133 43.81 43.14 -37.66
C PRO A 133 42.77 41.99 -37.73
N SER A 134 41.50 42.30 -37.45
CA SER A 134 40.41 41.36 -37.15
C SER A 134 39.22 41.49 -38.14
N PRO A 135 37.97 41.01 -37.88
CA PRO A 135 37.62 39.63 -38.23
C PRO A 135 36.28 39.44 -39.01
N SER A 136 35.99 38.17 -39.38
CA SER A 136 34.68 37.62 -39.84
C SER A 136 34.26 37.94 -41.29
N PRO A 137 33.30 37.20 -41.92
CA PRO A 137 32.50 36.05 -41.44
C PRO A 137 32.91 34.68 -42.06
N PRO A 138 32.37 33.53 -41.58
CA PRO A 138 32.83 32.21 -42.00
C PRO A 138 32.12 31.66 -43.25
N SER A 139 32.88 31.26 -44.28
CA SER A 139 32.40 30.47 -45.41
C SER A 139 32.16 29.00 -45.02
N THR A 140 31.09 28.39 -45.53
CA THR A 140 30.72 27.00 -45.23
C THR A 140 31.57 25.97 -45.97
N THR A 141 32.25 25.10 -45.22
CA THR A 141 32.81 23.84 -45.74
C THR A 141 32.44 22.69 -44.79
N PRO A 142 31.84 21.59 -45.26
CA PRO A 142 31.42 20.50 -44.37
C PRO A 142 32.65 19.77 -43.78
N PRO A 143 32.62 19.35 -42.50
CA PRO A 143 33.75 18.67 -41.88
C PRO A 143 34.02 17.31 -42.54
N ARG A 144 35.25 17.16 -43.03
CA ARG A 144 35.81 15.95 -43.64
C ARG A 144 35.44 14.70 -42.82
N ARG A 145 34.84 13.68 -43.45
CA ARG A 145 34.53 12.39 -42.80
C ARG A 145 35.79 11.83 -42.14
N THR A 146 35.80 11.72 -40.81
CA THR A 146 36.81 10.94 -40.10
C THR A 146 36.58 9.46 -40.39
N ALA A 147 37.61 8.76 -40.86
CA ALA A 147 37.55 7.32 -41.11
C ALA A 147 37.17 6.53 -39.84
N PRO A 148 36.57 5.33 -39.97
CA PRO A 148 36.39 4.43 -38.85
C PRO A 148 37.73 4.08 -38.20
N LEU A 149 37.76 3.96 -36.87
CA LEU A 149 38.93 3.47 -36.14
C LEU A 149 38.97 1.94 -36.23
N GLU A 150 39.50 1.43 -37.33
CA GLU A 150 39.69 -0.01 -37.54
C GLU A 150 40.89 -0.51 -36.71
N GLY A 151 40.55 -1.17 -35.61
CA GLY A 151 41.47 -1.88 -34.73
C GLY A 151 40.67 -2.76 -33.78
N PRO A 152 41.16 -3.96 -33.41
CA PRO A 152 40.37 -5.00 -32.73
C PRO A 152 40.11 -4.68 -31.25
N THR A 153 39.29 -3.65 -31.00
CA THR A 153 38.89 -3.22 -29.66
C THR A 153 37.80 -4.13 -29.09
N LEU A 154 38.23 -5.32 -28.67
CA LEU A 154 37.45 -6.32 -27.92
C LEU A 154 36.56 -5.66 -26.84
N GLY A 155 35.24 -5.81 -26.99
CA GLY A 155 34.21 -5.23 -26.10
C GLY A 155 33.74 -3.81 -26.45
N CYS A 156 34.25 -3.19 -27.52
CA CYS A 156 33.85 -1.84 -27.91
C CYS A 156 32.42 -1.80 -28.50
N LEU A 157 31.44 -1.32 -27.74
CA LEU A 157 30.02 -1.24 -28.18
C LEU A 157 29.81 -0.39 -29.45
N THR A 158 30.75 0.48 -29.84
CA THR A 158 30.59 1.32 -31.05
C THR A 158 30.51 0.47 -32.32
N GLY A 159 31.29 -0.62 -32.39
CA GLY A 159 31.28 -1.55 -33.53
C GLY A 159 29.97 -2.34 -33.64
N TRP A 160 29.29 -2.55 -32.51
CA TRP A 160 28.03 -3.30 -32.42
C TRP A 160 26.79 -2.41 -32.52
N SER A 161 26.92 -1.15 -32.95
CA SER A 161 25.84 -0.14 -32.91
C SER A 161 24.65 -0.37 -33.87
N ALA A 162 24.66 -1.48 -34.60
CA ALA A 162 23.53 -2.03 -35.36
C ALA A 162 22.64 -2.97 -34.52
N ALA A 163 23.20 -3.74 -33.57
CA ALA A 163 22.47 -4.61 -32.64
C ALA A 163 21.80 -3.85 -31.48
N TRP A 164 21.96 -2.53 -31.44
CA TRP A 164 21.33 -1.64 -30.46
C TRP A 164 20.26 -0.78 -31.14
N PRO A 165 19.23 -0.32 -30.40
CA PRO A 165 18.16 0.51 -30.94
C PRO A 165 18.69 1.70 -31.75
N THR A 166 18.04 2.01 -32.88
CA THR A 166 18.50 3.05 -33.81
C THR A 166 18.46 4.46 -33.23
N HIS A 167 17.56 4.72 -32.28
CA HIS A 167 17.33 6.01 -31.64
C HIS A 167 17.36 5.94 -30.11
N GLY A 168 17.26 7.11 -29.46
CA GLY A 168 17.14 7.23 -28.02
C GLY A 168 18.48 7.23 -27.27
N TRP A 169 18.41 7.08 -25.95
CA TRP A 169 19.54 7.39 -25.07
C TRP A 169 20.71 6.40 -25.21
N ALA A 170 20.47 5.10 -25.32
CA ALA A 170 21.53 4.09 -25.44
C ALA A 170 22.28 4.24 -26.77
N ALA A 171 21.54 4.31 -27.88
CA ALA A 171 22.04 4.57 -29.23
C ALA A 171 23.04 5.75 -29.27
N ARG A 172 22.63 6.88 -28.68
CA ARG A 172 23.45 8.10 -28.63
C ARG A 172 24.73 7.91 -27.82
N ILE A 173 24.66 7.26 -26.66
CA ILE A 173 25.84 6.96 -25.82
C ILE A 173 26.82 6.05 -26.57
N ILE A 174 26.32 5.07 -27.32
CA ILE A 174 27.15 4.12 -28.06
C ILE A 174 27.78 4.77 -29.28
N ARG A 175 27.04 5.57 -30.07
CA ARG A 175 27.57 6.22 -31.28
C ARG A 175 28.45 7.44 -31.01
N GLN A 176 28.15 8.23 -29.97
CA GLN A 176 28.82 9.52 -29.69
C GLN A 176 29.72 9.48 -28.44
N GLY A 177 29.63 8.43 -27.63
CA GLY A 177 30.25 8.36 -26.31
C GLY A 177 29.42 9.01 -25.20
N LEU A 178 29.74 8.65 -23.95
CA LEU A 178 29.15 9.24 -22.76
C LEU A 178 29.57 10.69 -22.59
N SER A 179 28.56 11.56 -22.50
CA SER A 179 28.61 12.95 -22.03
C SER A 179 27.72 13.10 -20.79
N TRP A 180 28.08 13.95 -19.82
CA TRP A 180 27.29 14.16 -18.60
C TRP A 180 27.06 15.64 -18.26
N PRO A 181 25.96 15.98 -17.57
CA PRO A 181 25.75 17.32 -17.02
C PRO A 181 26.70 17.59 -15.85
N TRP A 182 27.26 18.80 -15.85
CA TRP A 182 28.03 19.34 -14.74
C TRP A 182 27.12 20.02 -13.70
N ILE A 183 27.63 20.21 -12.49
CA ILE A 183 27.15 21.19 -11.51
C ILE A 183 27.85 22.52 -11.81
N THR A 184 29.17 22.47 -11.88
CA THR A 184 30.07 23.50 -12.42
C THR A 184 31.14 22.80 -13.26
N VAL A 185 31.67 23.45 -14.30
CA VAL A 185 32.71 22.84 -15.14
C VAL A 185 34.05 22.81 -14.37
N PRO A 186 34.72 21.66 -14.23
CA PRO A 186 35.99 21.59 -13.51
C PRO A 186 37.11 22.31 -14.27
N PRO A 187 38.01 23.05 -13.56
CA PRO A 187 39.09 23.78 -14.20
C PRO A 187 40.15 22.83 -14.80
N LEU A 188 40.52 23.09 -16.04
CA LEU A 188 41.56 22.36 -16.77
C LEU A 188 42.93 23.05 -16.57
N ARG A 189 43.98 22.27 -16.32
CA ARG A 189 45.37 22.75 -16.10
C ARG A 189 46.33 22.01 -17.02
N LEU A 190 47.50 22.59 -17.28
CA LEU A 190 48.60 21.82 -17.88
C LEU A 190 49.10 20.78 -16.84
N PRO A 191 49.53 19.59 -17.28
CA PRO A 191 50.23 18.65 -16.41
C PRO A 191 51.53 19.25 -15.85
N PRO A 192 51.96 18.88 -14.63
CA PRO A 192 53.33 19.14 -14.18
C PRO A 192 54.33 18.34 -15.04
N ALA A 193 55.59 18.76 -15.06
CA ALA A 193 56.62 18.12 -15.90
C ALA A 193 56.85 16.63 -15.59
N SER A 194 56.68 16.21 -14.33
CA SER A 194 56.78 14.80 -13.93
C SER A 194 55.95 14.51 -12.67
N THR A 195 55.70 13.22 -12.42
CA THR A 195 55.00 12.68 -11.25
C THR A 195 55.72 11.44 -10.73
N LYS A 196 55.67 11.18 -9.41
CA LYS A 196 56.28 9.98 -8.82
C LYS A 196 55.63 8.72 -9.42
N VAL A 197 56.39 7.96 -10.20
CA VAL A 197 55.97 6.69 -10.80
C VAL A 197 55.78 5.66 -9.69
N SER A 198 54.63 4.96 -9.71
CA SER A 198 54.44 3.73 -8.96
C SER A 198 54.60 2.57 -9.94
N LEU A 199 55.65 1.75 -9.78
CA LEU A 199 56.00 0.72 -10.77
C LEU A 199 54.87 -0.30 -11.02
N SER A 200 54.04 -0.57 -10.01
CA SER A 200 52.86 -1.45 -10.13
C SER A 200 51.75 -0.90 -11.05
N VAL A 201 51.74 0.41 -11.35
CA VAL A 201 50.79 1.04 -12.26
C VAL A 201 51.17 0.81 -13.73
N VAL A 202 52.47 0.75 -14.05
CA VAL A 202 52.96 0.74 -15.43
C VAL A 202 52.38 -0.42 -16.27
N PRO A 203 52.40 -1.70 -15.83
CA PRO A 203 51.84 -2.80 -16.61
C PRO A 203 50.35 -2.64 -16.95
N HIS A 204 49.57 -2.07 -16.01
CA HIS A 204 48.15 -1.83 -16.23
C HIS A 204 47.89 -0.71 -17.25
N VAL A 205 48.77 0.28 -17.34
CA VAL A 205 48.65 1.38 -18.31
C VAL A 205 49.03 0.91 -19.72
N LEU A 206 50.00 -0.01 -19.84
CA LEU A 206 50.31 -0.70 -21.10
C LEU A 206 49.12 -1.56 -21.56
N GLU A 207 48.59 -2.44 -20.69
CA GLU A 207 47.40 -3.27 -20.99
C GLU A 207 46.19 -2.41 -21.43
N MET A 208 45.94 -1.28 -20.75
CA MET A 208 44.86 -0.36 -21.13
C MET A 208 45.14 0.40 -22.43
N ARG A 209 46.41 0.65 -22.79
CA ARG A 209 46.79 1.30 -24.05
C ARG A 209 46.60 0.34 -25.23
N GLU A 210 47.04 -0.92 -25.07
CA GLU A 210 46.83 -2.00 -26.05
C GLU A 210 45.34 -2.25 -26.30
N LYS A 211 44.53 -2.30 -25.24
CA LYS A 211 43.05 -2.40 -25.33
C LYS A 211 42.35 -1.14 -25.85
N GLY A 212 43.08 -0.05 -26.14
CA GLY A 212 42.50 1.23 -26.57
C GLY A 212 41.56 1.87 -25.53
N VAL A 213 41.77 1.58 -24.24
CA VAL A 213 41.02 2.08 -23.07
C VAL A 213 41.54 3.44 -22.59
N VAL A 214 42.84 3.69 -22.79
CA VAL A 214 43.50 4.98 -22.55
C VAL A 214 44.30 5.41 -23.79
N GLU A 215 44.38 6.73 -24.00
CA GLU A 215 45.19 7.36 -25.05
C GLU A 215 46.08 8.45 -24.45
N ARG A 216 47.18 8.81 -25.12
CA ARG A 216 48.04 9.92 -24.67
C ARG A 216 47.27 11.24 -24.78
N ALA A 217 47.32 12.05 -23.73
CA ALA A 217 46.58 13.32 -23.65
C ALA A 217 47.49 14.51 -23.98
N THR A 218 46.90 15.57 -24.56
CA THR A 218 47.60 16.80 -24.96
C THR A 218 46.87 18.04 -24.44
N GLY A 219 47.63 19.10 -24.12
CA GLY A 219 47.08 20.37 -23.65
C GLY A 219 46.55 20.34 -22.21
N ARG A 220 45.51 21.13 -21.93
CA ARG A 220 44.96 21.30 -20.57
C ARG A 220 43.93 20.20 -20.21
N VAL A 221 44.16 19.53 -19.08
CA VAL A 221 43.40 18.36 -18.59
C VAL A 221 42.99 18.53 -17.11
N PHE A 222 42.13 17.64 -16.60
CA PHE A 222 41.88 17.50 -15.16
C PHE A 222 42.59 16.23 -14.64
N LEU A 223 43.70 16.40 -13.93
CA LEU A 223 44.49 15.28 -13.40
C LEU A 223 43.87 14.67 -12.15
N SER A 224 43.68 13.36 -12.19
CA SER A 224 43.28 12.51 -11.07
C SER A 224 44.42 11.56 -10.69
N ARG A 225 44.49 11.13 -9.42
CA ARG A 225 45.54 10.19 -8.96
C ARG A 225 45.23 8.78 -9.44
N LEU A 226 46.26 8.02 -9.80
CA LEU A 226 46.17 6.62 -10.20
C LEU A 226 47.08 5.77 -9.30
N PHE A 227 46.56 4.65 -8.79
CA PHE A 227 47.29 3.78 -7.86
C PHE A 227 46.77 2.34 -7.90
N THR A 228 47.51 1.39 -7.30
CA THR A 228 47.11 -0.02 -7.22
C THR A 228 46.66 -0.45 -5.83
N VAL A 229 45.68 -1.35 -5.75
CA VAL A 229 45.20 -2.01 -4.52
C VAL A 229 45.24 -3.53 -4.70
N PRO A 230 45.67 -4.35 -3.72
CA PRO A 230 45.69 -5.82 -3.86
C PRO A 230 44.32 -6.44 -4.21
N LYS A 231 44.32 -7.51 -5.03
CA LYS A 231 43.16 -8.41 -5.22
C LYS A 231 43.05 -9.39 -4.04
N LYS A 232 42.04 -10.26 -4.06
CA LYS A 232 41.96 -11.42 -3.13
C LYS A 232 43.02 -12.46 -3.50
N ASP A 233 43.16 -12.69 -4.80
CA ASP A 233 44.15 -13.54 -5.46
C ASP A 233 45.55 -12.94 -5.23
N GLN A 234 46.47 -13.76 -4.70
CA GLN A 234 47.84 -13.35 -4.39
C GLN A 234 48.59 -12.88 -5.64
N GLY A 235 49.53 -11.94 -5.47
CA GLY A 235 50.30 -11.32 -6.56
C GLY A 235 49.54 -10.33 -7.46
N LYS A 236 48.22 -10.48 -7.65
CA LYS A 236 47.44 -9.62 -8.55
C LYS A 236 46.94 -8.35 -7.85
N THR A 237 46.90 -7.23 -8.58
CA THR A 237 46.36 -5.95 -8.07
C THR A 237 45.19 -5.43 -8.94
N ARG A 238 44.49 -4.40 -8.44
CA ARG A 238 43.47 -3.61 -9.14
C ARG A 238 43.99 -2.19 -9.30
N LEU A 239 43.92 -1.66 -10.50
CA LEU A 239 44.12 -0.24 -10.76
C LEU A 239 42.92 0.57 -10.23
N VAL A 240 43.18 1.70 -9.58
CA VAL A 240 42.17 2.60 -9.01
C VAL A 240 42.49 4.04 -9.36
N MET A 241 41.52 4.74 -9.96
CA MET A 241 41.59 6.17 -10.27
C MET A 241 40.79 6.96 -9.22
N ASP A 242 41.44 7.89 -8.52
CA ASP A 242 40.80 8.76 -7.53
C ASP A 242 40.04 9.91 -8.22
N LEU A 243 38.84 9.58 -8.69
CA LEU A 243 37.88 10.54 -9.25
C LEU A 243 37.09 11.29 -8.17
N SER A 244 37.42 11.18 -6.87
CA SER A 244 36.68 11.85 -5.79
C SER A 244 36.65 13.38 -5.94
N LYS A 245 37.72 13.99 -6.45
CA LYS A 245 37.79 15.41 -6.77
C LYS A 245 36.90 15.77 -7.97
N LEU A 246 36.93 14.99 -9.04
CA LEU A 246 36.10 15.22 -10.23
C LEU A 246 34.61 15.07 -9.91
N ASN A 247 34.25 14.07 -9.11
CA ASN A 247 32.87 13.75 -8.74
C ASN A 247 32.14 14.90 -8.01
N LYS A 248 32.86 15.85 -7.41
CA LYS A 248 32.27 17.08 -6.84
C LYS A 248 31.65 18.01 -7.89
N PHE A 249 32.16 17.96 -9.13
CA PHE A 249 31.69 18.77 -10.26
C PHE A 249 30.59 18.05 -11.06
N VAL A 250 30.46 16.73 -10.93
CA VAL A 250 29.54 15.90 -11.73
C VAL A 250 28.15 15.87 -11.11
N LYS A 251 27.11 16.21 -11.87
CA LYS A 251 25.72 16.16 -11.40
C LYS A 251 25.29 14.71 -11.18
N THR A 252 25.39 14.25 -9.95
CA THR A 252 25.05 12.89 -9.53
C THR A 252 23.54 12.68 -9.60
N LEU A 253 23.10 11.56 -10.18
CA LEU A 253 21.69 11.26 -10.44
C LEU A 253 21.29 9.96 -9.75
N HIS A 254 20.19 10.00 -9.00
CA HIS A 254 19.67 8.85 -8.25
C HIS A 254 19.17 7.74 -9.18
N PHE A 255 19.36 6.49 -8.77
CA PHE A 255 18.86 5.28 -9.43
C PHE A 255 18.77 4.13 -8.40
N ARG A 256 18.23 2.98 -8.80
CA ARG A 256 18.17 1.76 -7.96
C ARG A 256 18.94 0.63 -8.65
N MET A 257 19.79 -0.06 -7.89
CA MET A 257 20.42 -1.32 -8.28
C MET A 257 19.57 -2.51 -7.79
N VAL A 258 19.83 -3.71 -8.32
CA VAL A 258 19.29 -4.95 -7.72
C VAL A 258 19.81 -5.07 -6.29
N SER A 259 18.96 -5.53 -5.39
CA SER A 259 19.28 -5.71 -3.97
C SER A 259 18.93 -7.13 -3.52
N VAL A 260 19.60 -7.61 -2.47
CA VAL A 260 19.33 -8.92 -1.85
C VAL A 260 17.82 -9.11 -1.60
N ALA A 261 17.11 -8.07 -1.19
CA ALA A 261 15.66 -8.13 -0.95
C ALA A 261 14.82 -8.44 -2.21
N GLN A 262 15.20 -7.89 -3.38
CA GLN A 262 14.52 -8.17 -4.65
C GLN A 262 14.80 -9.59 -5.15
N VAL A 263 16.01 -10.11 -4.91
CA VAL A 263 16.35 -11.50 -5.23
C VAL A 263 15.45 -12.46 -4.43
N ARG A 264 15.18 -12.18 -3.14
CA ARG A 264 14.26 -13.00 -2.31
C ARG A 264 12.82 -13.00 -2.83
N THR A 265 12.38 -11.96 -3.52
CA THR A 265 11.02 -11.86 -4.09
C THR A 265 10.90 -12.49 -5.48
N VAL A 266 12.01 -12.97 -6.07
CA VAL A 266 12.07 -13.49 -7.43
C VAL A 266 12.49 -14.96 -7.46
N LEU A 267 13.51 -15.36 -6.68
CA LEU A 267 13.94 -16.76 -6.56
C LEU A 267 12.93 -17.60 -5.77
N ARG A 268 12.49 -18.72 -6.34
CA ARG A 268 11.61 -19.71 -5.70
C ARG A 268 12.42 -20.81 -5.02
N LYS A 269 11.80 -21.58 -4.13
CA LYS A 269 12.39 -22.81 -3.57
C LYS A 269 12.52 -23.84 -4.70
N GLY A 270 13.69 -24.45 -4.83
CA GLY A 270 14.00 -25.47 -5.83
C GLY A 270 14.54 -24.96 -7.17
N ASP A 271 14.46 -23.64 -7.45
CA ASP A 271 14.99 -23.03 -8.68
C ASP A 271 16.45 -23.44 -8.91
N TRP A 272 16.77 -23.82 -10.14
CA TRP A 272 18.15 -23.89 -10.61
C TRP A 272 18.67 -22.48 -10.88
N LEU A 273 19.97 -22.27 -10.68
CA LEU A 273 20.65 -20.98 -10.74
C LEU A 273 21.89 -21.08 -11.64
N ALA A 274 22.21 -19.99 -12.34
CA ALA A 274 23.48 -19.80 -13.05
C ALA A 274 23.90 -18.33 -12.97
N SER A 275 25.20 -18.03 -13.12
CA SER A 275 25.70 -16.65 -13.14
C SER A 275 26.59 -16.33 -14.34
N LEU A 276 26.49 -15.09 -14.81
CA LEU A 276 27.34 -14.51 -15.84
C LEU A 276 28.13 -13.34 -15.24
N ASP A 277 29.45 -13.35 -15.44
CA ASP A 277 30.36 -12.28 -15.06
C ASP A 277 30.81 -11.55 -16.34
N LEU A 278 30.57 -10.24 -16.44
CA LEU A 278 30.98 -9.46 -17.61
C LEU A 278 32.46 -9.05 -17.51
N LYS A 279 33.28 -9.49 -18.46
CA LYS A 279 34.69 -9.11 -18.56
C LYS A 279 34.80 -7.61 -18.84
N ASP A 280 35.66 -6.89 -18.13
CA ASP A 280 35.99 -5.48 -18.38
C ASP A 280 34.75 -4.57 -18.63
N ALA A 281 33.68 -4.81 -17.86
CA ALA A 281 32.32 -4.36 -18.17
C ALA A 281 32.16 -2.85 -18.44
N TYR A 282 32.74 -1.96 -17.62
CA TYR A 282 32.64 -0.52 -17.88
C TYR A 282 33.44 -0.08 -19.12
N TRP A 283 34.55 -0.75 -19.46
CA TRP A 283 35.39 -0.37 -20.61
C TRP A 283 34.68 -0.56 -21.96
N HIS A 284 33.57 -1.31 -21.98
CA HIS A 284 32.67 -1.41 -23.12
C HIS A 284 32.05 -0.04 -23.49
N VAL A 285 31.88 0.86 -22.52
CA VAL A 285 31.18 2.15 -22.71
C VAL A 285 32.15 3.24 -23.17
N PRO A 286 32.01 3.79 -24.39
CA PRO A 286 32.84 4.91 -24.86
C PRO A 286 32.60 6.20 -24.07
N ILE A 287 33.62 7.06 -23.96
CA ILE A 287 33.53 8.45 -23.48
C ILE A 287 33.62 9.40 -24.67
N HIS A 288 32.71 10.38 -24.69
CA HIS A 288 32.64 11.40 -25.73
C HIS A 288 33.96 12.20 -25.78
N PRO A 289 34.60 12.43 -26.95
CA PRO A 289 35.95 13.01 -27.03
C PRO A 289 36.17 14.30 -26.22
N ARG A 290 35.21 15.25 -26.27
CA ARG A 290 35.25 16.50 -25.48
C ARG A 290 35.31 16.28 -23.94
N PHE A 291 34.91 15.11 -23.45
CA PHE A 291 34.89 14.75 -22.02
C PHE A 291 36.13 13.96 -21.55
N ARG A 292 36.90 13.35 -22.44
CA ARG A 292 38.07 12.50 -22.09
C ARG A 292 39.11 13.25 -21.27
N ARG A 293 39.37 14.52 -21.60
CA ARG A 293 40.28 15.44 -20.89
C ARG A 293 39.99 15.64 -19.40
N PHE A 294 38.79 15.29 -18.93
CA PHE A 294 38.44 15.35 -17.51
C PHE A 294 38.76 14.06 -16.75
N LEU A 295 39.05 12.97 -17.47
CA LEU A 295 39.42 11.65 -16.98
C LEU A 295 40.90 11.39 -17.28
N ALA A 296 41.76 12.36 -16.96
CA ALA A 296 43.20 12.28 -17.19
C ALA A 296 43.97 11.85 -15.92
N PHE A 297 45.11 11.22 -16.14
CA PHE A 297 46.11 10.87 -15.14
C PHE A 297 47.50 10.97 -15.75
N GLN A 298 48.54 10.94 -14.91
CA GLN A 298 49.93 11.02 -15.34
C GLN A 298 50.74 9.89 -14.69
N VAL A 299 51.72 9.37 -15.42
CA VAL A 299 52.67 8.35 -14.96
C VAL A 299 54.06 8.78 -15.40
N GLY A 300 54.86 9.28 -14.46
CA GLY A 300 56.15 9.89 -14.79
C GLY A 300 55.92 11.19 -15.56
N THR A 301 56.53 11.30 -16.74
CA THR A 301 56.36 12.44 -17.67
C THR A 301 55.10 12.31 -18.53
N GLU A 302 54.69 11.09 -18.91
CA GLU A 302 53.55 10.88 -19.83
C GLU A 302 52.18 11.08 -19.16
N THR A 303 51.31 11.84 -19.83
CA THR A 303 49.91 12.06 -19.43
C THR A 303 48.97 11.28 -20.35
N PHE A 304 48.01 10.58 -19.76
CA PHE A 304 47.02 9.76 -20.45
C PHE A 304 45.60 10.21 -20.08
N GLN A 305 44.63 9.91 -20.95
CA GLN A 305 43.21 10.10 -20.70
C GLN A 305 42.40 8.85 -21.06
N PHE A 306 41.34 8.59 -20.30
CA PHE A 306 40.43 7.47 -20.57
C PHE A 306 39.54 7.74 -21.79
N THR A 307 39.55 6.81 -22.74
CA THR A 307 38.64 6.77 -23.90
C THR A 307 37.33 6.04 -23.58
N ARG A 308 37.35 5.18 -22.55
CA ARG A 308 36.24 4.36 -22.05
C ARG A 308 35.90 4.69 -20.61
N LEU A 309 34.71 4.32 -20.15
CA LEU A 309 34.21 4.62 -18.82
C LEU A 309 35.08 3.99 -17.71
N PRO A 310 35.78 4.79 -16.87
CA PRO A 310 36.60 4.25 -15.80
C PRO A 310 35.78 3.93 -14.55
N PHE A 311 36.29 2.98 -13.75
CA PHE A 311 35.84 2.80 -12.37
C PHE A 311 36.10 4.08 -11.57
N GLY A 312 35.14 4.45 -10.70
CA GLY A 312 35.25 5.60 -9.79
C GLY A 312 34.45 6.85 -10.19
N LEU A 313 34.02 6.98 -11.45
CA LEU A 313 33.12 8.08 -11.86
C LEU A 313 31.73 7.87 -11.25
N SER A 314 31.18 8.89 -10.58
CA SER A 314 29.92 8.79 -9.81
C SER A 314 28.71 8.36 -10.65
N LEU A 315 28.74 8.63 -11.96
CA LEU A 315 27.70 8.24 -12.90
C LEU A 315 27.88 6.85 -13.51
N ALA A 316 29.07 6.21 -13.41
CA ALA A 316 29.35 4.95 -14.11
C ALA A 316 28.34 3.82 -13.79
N PRO A 317 28.00 3.54 -12.51
CA PRO A 317 27.03 2.49 -12.17
C PRO A 317 25.63 2.76 -12.74
N ARG A 318 25.20 4.02 -12.77
CA ARG A 318 23.90 4.43 -13.34
C ARG A 318 23.88 4.34 -14.86
N VAL A 319 24.96 4.77 -15.52
CA VAL A 319 25.12 4.70 -16.98
C VAL A 319 25.04 3.25 -17.41
N PHE A 320 25.82 2.38 -16.77
CA PHE A 320 25.84 0.95 -17.09
C PHE A 320 24.49 0.29 -16.80
N THR A 321 23.89 0.54 -15.63
CA THR A 321 22.54 0.05 -15.28
C THR A 321 21.47 0.48 -16.30
N LYS A 322 21.62 1.65 -16.95
CA LYS A 322 20.71 2.10 -18.01
C LYS A 322 21.02 1.50 -19.38
N LEU A 323 22.27 1.13 -19.67
CA LEU A 323 22.64 0.40 -20.89
C LEU A 323 22.19 -1.07 -20.83
N VAL A 324 22.53 -1.80 -19.75
CA VAL A 324 22.16 -3.22 -19.61
C VAL A 324 20.64 -3.43 -19.53
N ARG A 325 19.86 -2.40 -19.21
CA ARG A 325 18.39 -2.42 -19.32
C ARG A 325 17.86 -2.61 -20.75
N VAL A 326 18.63 -2.31 -21.78
CA VAL A 326 18.26 -2.64 -23.17
C VAL A 326 18.43 -4.15 -23.39
N VAL A 327 19.55 -4.72 -22.95
CA VAL A 327 19.78 -6.17 -22.95
C VAL A 327 18.70 -6.89 -22.12
N ALA A 328 18.30 -6.32 -20.98
CA ALA A 328 17.21 -6.85 -20.14
C ALA A 328 15.87 -6.96 -20.90
N SER A 329 15.60 -6.03 -21.83
CA SER A 329 14.42 -6.07 -22.69
C SER A 329 14.54 -7.25 -23.67
N ARG A 330 15.65 -7.35 -24.40
CA ARG A 330 15.93 -8.45 -25.36
C ARG A 330 15.88 -9.83 -24.69
N LEU A 331 16.39 -9.94 -23.46
CA LEU A 331 16.30 -11.17 -22.67
C LEU A 331 14.87 -11.48 -22.21
N ALA A 332 14.09 -10.48 -21.81
CA ALA A 332 12.68 -10.67 -21.43
C ALA A 332 11.80 -11.02 -22.66
N GLU A 333 12.04 -10.40 -23.81
CA GLU A 333 11.46 -10.72 -25.11
C GLU A 333 11.75 -12.18 -25.49
N ALA A 334 12.97 -12.67 -25.23
CA ALA A 334 13.39 -14.05 -25.40
C ALA A 334 12.97 -15.00 -24.24
N GLY A 335 12.16 -14.55 -23.28
CA GLY A 335 11.65 -15.38 -22.17
C GLY A 335 12.65 -15.72 -21.07
N VAL A 336 13.79 -15.02 -20.97
CA VAL A 336 14.91 -15.32 -20.06
C VAL A 336 14.91 -14.41 -18.81
N PRO A 337 14.32 -14.84 -17.67
CA PRO A 337 14.31 -14.05 -16.44
C PRO A 337 15.73 -13.90 -15.85
N THR A 338 16.21 -12.65 -15.78
CA THR A 338 17.59 -12.32 -15.39
C THR A 338 17.63 -11.22 -14.33
N LEU A 339 18.34 -11.48 -13.22
CA LEU A 339 18.62 -10.53 -12.14
C LEU A 339 20.01 -9.90 -12.35
N MET A 340 20.03 -8.65 -12.84
CA MET A 340 21.24 -7.99 -13.33
C MET A 340 21.79 -6.99 -12.31
N TYR A 341 22.90 -7.30 -11.65
CA TYR A 341 23.63 -6.37 -10.79
C TYR A 341 24.91 -5.92 -11.48
N LEU A 342 24.86 -4.80 -12.20
CA LEU A 342 26.01 -4.26 -12.94
C LEU A 342 26.64 -5.34 -13.86
N ASP A 343 27.82 -5.84 -13.50
CA ASP A 343 28.63 -6.87 -14.14
C ASP A 343 28.37 -8.31 -13.65
N ASP A 344 27.73 -8.48 -12.49
CA ASP A 344 27.29 -9.76 -11.91
C ASP A 344 25.82 -10.04 -12.27
N TRP A 345 25.53 -10.97 -13.18
CA TRP A 345 24.15 -11.35 -13.54
C TRP A 345 23.80 -12.74 -13.01
N LEU A 346 22.55 -12.92 -12.59
CA LEU A 346 21.99 -14.16 -12.03
C LEU A 346 20.76 -14.59 -12.84
N LEU A 347 20.80 -15.79 -13.40
CA LEU A 347 19.70 -16.44 -14.10
C LEU A 347 19.10 -17.51 -13.20
N HIS A 348 17.79 -17.72 -13.32
CA HIS A 348 17.09 -18.77 -12.57
C HIS A 348 15.92 -19.37 -13.36
N ALA A 349 15.60 -20.63 -13.12
CA ALA A 349 14.38 -21.28 -13.61
C ALA A 349 14.06 -22.57 -12.81
N PRO A 350 12.82 -23.09 -12.86
CA PRO A 350 12.46 -24.33 -12.16
C PRO A 350 13.18 -25.59 -12.65
N SER A 351 13.60 -25.63 -13.92
CA SER A 351 14.31 -26.76 -14.56
C SER A 351 15.79 -26.45 -14.82
N LYS A 352 16.64 -27.48 -14.74
CA LYS A 352 18.08 -27.41 -15.01
C LYS A 352 18.34 -27.12 -16.49
N GLU A 353 17.55 -27.78 -17.34
CA GLU A 353 17.53 -27.70 -18.80
C GLU A 353 17.09 -26.29 -19.22
N GLN A 354 16.07 -25.73 -18.57
CA GLN A 354 15.63 -24.36 -18.80
C GLN A 354 16.72 -23.34 -18.41
N VAL A 355 17.45 -23.53 -17.30
CA VAL A 355 18.60 -22.66 -16.98
C VAL A 355 19.73 -22.81 -18.00
N ALA A 356 20.05 -24.03 -18.45
CA ALA A 356 21.07 -24.25 -19.48
C ALA A 356 20.71 -23.54 -20.80
N ASN A 357 19.44 -23.64 -21.25
CA ASN A 357 18.97 -22.90 -22.41
C ASN A 357 18.98 -21.38 -22.17
N ASN A 358 18.57 -20.91 -21.00
CA ASN A 358 18.60 -19.50 -20.63
C ASN A 358 20.02 -18.94 -20.65
N VAL A 359 21.03 -19.70 -20.20
CA VAL A 359 22.46 -19.34 -20.29
C VAL A 359 22.91 -19.28 -21.75
N ARG A 360 22.52 -20.26 -22.59
CA ARG A 360 22.83 -20.27 -24.04
C ARG A 360 22.26 -19.05 -24.76
N VAL A 361 20.99 -18.74 -24.52
CA VAL A 361 20.31 -17.56 -25.11
C VAL A 361 20.90 -16.27 -24.58
N ALA A 362 21.12 -16.14 -23.27
CA ALA A 362 21.69 -14.93 -22.69
C ALA A 362 23.13 -14.66 -23.14
N ARG A 363 23.94 -15.71 -23.36
CA ARG A 363 25.25 -15.59 -24.00
C ARG A 363 25.12 -15.05 -25.43
N GLY A 364 24.26 -15.63 -26.25
CA GLY A 364 24.06 -15.18 -27.64
C GLY A 364 23.64 -13.71 -27.74
N VAL A 365 22.69 -13.28 -26.90
CA VAL A 365 22.24 -11.87 -26.85
C VAL A 365 23.33 -10.93 -26.32
N LEU A 366 24.17 -11.38 -25.38
CA LEU A 366 25.33 -10.62 -24.92
C LEU A 366 26.38 -10.44 -26.03
N GLU A 367 26.71 -11.52 -26.74
CA GLU A 367 27.67 -11.55 -27.84
C GLU A 367 27.16 -10.68 -29.02
N GLU A 368 25.90 -10.82 -29.42
CA GLU A 368 25.21 -9.98 -30.42
C GLU A 368 25.26 -8.49 -30.07
N MET A 369 25.07 -8.14 -28.79
CA MET A 369 25.10 -6.74 -28.33
C MET A 369 26.51 -6.23 -28.02
N GLY A 370 27.56 -7.02 -28.26
CA GLY A 370 28.96 -6.63 -28.15
C GLY A 370 29.58 -6.72 -26.74
N PHE A 371 28.97 -7.49 -25.83
CA PHE A 371 29.49 -7.70 -24.48
C PHE A 371 30.31 -8.99 -24.36
N LEU A 372 31.45 -8.90 -23.66
CA LEU A 372 32.33 -10.05 -23.42
C LEU A 372 32.01 -10.76 -22.10
N LEU A 373 31.72 -12.06 -22.16
CA LEU A 373 31.66 -12.92 -20.98
C LEU A 373 33.05 -13.25 -20.42
N ASN A 374 33.13 -13.34 -19.10
CA ASN A 374 34.27 -13.86 -18.38
C ASN A 374 33.99 -15.30 -17.95
N ILE A 375 34.19 -16.24 -18.88
CA ILE A 375 33.86 -17.66 -18.68
C ILE A 375 34.46 -18.22 -17.37
N PRO A 376 35.73 -17.98 -17.00
CA PRO A 376 36.31 -18.50 -15.75
C PRO A 376 35.74 -17.92 -14.44
N LYS A 377 34.98 -16.81 -14.48
CA LYS A 377 34.25 -16.27 -13.31
C LYS A 377 32.74 -16.52 -13.37
N SER A 378 32.23 -16.98 -14.50
CA SER A 378 30.81 -17.26 -14.71
C SER A 378 30.48 -18.69 -14.24
N SER A 379 29.35 -18.86 -13.55
CA SER A 379 28.83 -20.19 -13.18
C SER A 379 27.79 -20.62 -14.22
N LEU A 380 28.28 -21.11 -15.36
CA LEU A 380 27.44 -21.47 -16.51
C LEU A 380 26.66 -22.78 -16.30
N THR A 381 27.24 -23.73 -15.56
CA THR A 381 26.60 -25.00 -15.21
C THR A 381 25.47 -24.76 -14.21
N PRO A 382 24.21 -25.13 -14.52
CA PRO A 382 23.09 -24.91 -13.61
C PRO A 382 23.29 -25.63 -12.28
N THR A 383 23.09 -24.91 -11.18
CA THR A 383 23.26 -25.40 -9.80
C THR A 383 22.11 -24.95 -8.90
N ARG A 384 21.74 -25.76 -7.89
CA ARG A 384 20.83 -25.33 -6.81
C ARG A 384 21.54 -24.56 -5.69
N LYS A 385 22.87 -24.42 -5.78
CA LYS A 385 23.70 -23.73 -4.80
C LYS A 385 24.76 -22.86 -5.46
N LEU A 386 24.64 -21.54 -5.29
CA LEU A 386 25.44 -20.55 -6.01
C LEU A 386 25.94 -19.41 -5.10
N CYS A 387 27.18 -18.97 -5.30
CA CYS A 387 27.70 -17.77 -4.66
C CYS A 387 27.47 -16.56 -5.59
N TRP A 388 26.66 -15.59 -5.17
CA TRP A 388 26.33 -14.40 -5.96
C TRP A 388 26.29 -13.15 -5.08
N LEU A 389 26.92 -12.07 -5.54
CA LEU A 389 27.26 -10.86 -4.74
C LEU A 389 27.92 -11.17 -3.38
N GLY A 390 28.65 -12.28 -3.29
CA GLY A 390 29.33 -12.71 -2.05
C GLY A 390 28.41 -13.28 -0.96
N ILE A 391 27.17 -13.61 -1.31
CA ILE A 391 26.22 -14.40 -0.51
C ILE A 391 26.09 -15.78 -1.16
N GLU A 392 26.05 -16.83 -0.35
CA GLU A 392 25.81 -18.20 -0.77
C GLU A 392 24.29 -18.46 -0.71
N TRP A 393 23.69 -18.76 -1.86
CA TRP A 393 22.26 -19.03 -2.03
C TRP A 393 22.06 -20.54 -2.25
N ASP A 394 21.33 -21.22 -1.36
CA ASP A 394 20.92 -22.63 -1.48
C ASP A 394 19.39 -22.67 -1.72
N SER A 395 18.99 -22.88 -2.97
CA SER A 395 17.58 -22.80 -3.39
C SER A 395 16.76 -24.00 -2.94
N LEU A 396 17.41 -25.15 -2.75
CA LEU A 396 16.77 -26.38 -2.31
C LEU A 396 16.22 -26.23 -0.89
N SER A 397 17.01 -25.67 0.03
CA SER A 397 16.55 -25.32 1.38
C SER A 397 15.91 -23.93 1.48
N ALA A 398 15.96 -23.11 0.41
CA ALA A 398 15.57 -21.70 0.40
C ALA A 398 16.27 -20.85 1.49
N THR A 399 17.54 -21.17 1.78
CA THR A 399 18.35 -20.49 2.81
C THR A 399 19.62 -19.89 2.23
N LEU A 400 19.96 -18.69 2.67
CA LEU A 400 21.22 -18.02 2.32
C LEU A 400 22.17 -17.95 3.52
N SER A 401 23.46 -17.86 3.23
CA SER A 401 24.52 -17.61 4.23
C SER A 401 25.61 -16.71 3.64
N LEU A 402 26.48 -16.15 4.47
CA LEU A 402 27.61 -15.35 3.98
C LEU A 402 28.65 -16.28 3.35
N ALA A 403 29.13 -15.98 2.13
CA ALA A 403 30.10 -16.84 1.44
C ALA A 403 31.39 -17.05 2.27
N PRO A 404 32.07 -18.22 2.16
CA PRO A 404 33.11 -18.62 3.11
C PRO A 404 34.21 -17.58 3.35
N ASP A 405 34.75 -16.97 2.29
CA ASP A 405 35.79 -15.94 2.41
C ASP A 405 35.30 -14.65 3.07
N ASN A 406 34.05 -14.29 2.80
CA ASN A 406 33.45 -13.09 3.36
C ASN A 406 33.16 -13.32 4.85
N ALA A 407 32.70 -14.51 5.24
CA ALA A 407 32.62 -14.92 6.64
C ALA A 407 34.01 -14.92 7.33
N ARG A 408 35.04 -15.52 6.71
CA ARG A 408 36.43 -15.50 7.21
C ARG A 408 36.98 -14.06 7.33
N ARG A 409 36.64 -13.15 6.40
CA ARG A 409 37.04 -11.74 6.45
C ARG A 409 36.31 -10.97 7.56
N THR A 410 34.99 -11.07 7.64
CA THR A 410 34.19 -10.41 8.67
C THR A 410 34.59 -10.90 10.06
N LEU A 411 34.82 -12.21 10.25
CA LEU A 411 35.30 -12.75 11.52
C LEU A 411 36.69 -12.20 11.90
N ARG A 412 37.62 -12.03 10.95
CA ARG A 412 38.91 -11.37 11.22
C ARG A 412 38.74 -9.92 11.68
N HIS A 413 37.91 -9.12 11.02
CA HIS A 413 37.63 -7.74 11.44
C HIS A 413 36.99 -7.69 12.85
N VAL A 414 36.05 -8.60 13.15
CA VAL A 414 35.40 -8.70 14.48
C VAL A 414 36.41 -9.12 15.56
N ARG A 415 37.24 -10.14 15.29
CA ARG A 415 38.31 -10.58 16.22
C ARG A 415 39.31 -9.46 16.50
N GLN A 416 39.73 -8.72 15.48
CA GLN A 416 40.64 -7.58 15.65
C GLN A 416 40.03 -6.54 16.62
N ALA A 417 38.80 -6.09 16.37
CA ALA A 417 38.12 -5.14 17.26
C ALA A 417 37.82 -5.69 18.67
N HIS A 418 37.75 -7.01 18.85
CA HIS A 418 37.45 -7.62 20.13
C HIS A 418 38.69 -7.86 21.01
N PHE A 419 39.86 -8.09 20.39
CA PHE A 419 41.11 -8.38 21.10
C PHE A 419 42.06 -7.17 21.18
N SER A 420 41.88 -6.13 20.37
CA SER A 420 42.65 -4.88 20.53
C SER A 420 42.15 -4.05 21.72
N ARG A 421 43.08 -3.62 22.60
CA ARG A 421 42.79 -2.64 23.68
C ARG A 421 42.26 -1.31 23.15
N THR A 422 42.75 -0.87 21.98
CA THR A 422 42.33 0.37 21.31
C THR A 422 41.94 0.09 19.85
N PHE A 423 40.97 0.85 19.34
CA PHE A 423 40.47 0.73 17.96
C PHE A 423 39.97 2.09 17.47
N SER A 424 40.50 2.60 16.37
CA SER A 424 40.16 3.95 15.88
C SER A 424 38.81 4.00 15.18
N ARG A 425 38.22 5.20 15.09
CA ARG A 425 36.93 5.44 14.44
C ARG A 425 36.91 4.94 12.98
N ARG A 426 38.01 5.09 12.23
CA ARG A 426 38.20 4.54 10.88
C ARG A 426 38.20 3.01 10.85
N GLN A 427 38.80 2.35 11.84
CA GLN A 427 38.77 0.89 11.95
C GLN A 427 37.35 0.39 12.27
N TRP A 428 36.64 1.09 13.16
CA TRP A 428 35.21 0.83 13.42
C TRP A 428 34.35 1.00 12.16
N GLU A 429 34.56 2.04 11.36
CA GLU A 429 33.83 2.23 10.09
C GLU A 429 34.07 1.09 9.09
N SER A 430 35.30 0.57 9.02
CA SER A 430 35.65 -0.62 8.22
C SER A 430 34.96 -1.89 8.73
N LEU A 431 34.89 -2.08 10.05
CA LEU A 431 34.16 -3.19 10.67
C LEU A 431 32.64 -3.07 10.42
N LEU A 432 32.04 -1.92 10.70
CA LEU A 432 30.62 -1.65 10.48
C LEU A 432 30.23 -1.84 9.00
N GLY A 433 31.07 -1.42 8.05
CA GLY A 433 30.88 -1.74 6.63
C GLY A 433 30.81 -3.25 6.34
N SER A 434 31.73 -4.02 6.93
CA SER A 434 31.78 -5.49 6.83
C SER A 434 30.56 -6.17 7.48
N LEU A 435 30.13 -5.68 8.65
CA LEU A 435 28.96 -6.18 9.37
C LEU A 435 27.65 -5.81 8.67
N ASN A 436 27.54 -4.61 8.09
CA ASN A 436 26.38 -4.20 7.30
C ASN A 436 26.20 -5.05 6.03
N PHE A 437 27.31 -5.48 5.41
CA PHE A 437 27.30 -6.45 4.31
C PHE A 437 26.88 -7.85 4.77
N ALA A 438 27.37 -8.32 5.93
CA ALA A 438 26.99 -9.60 6.51
C ALA A 438 25.55 -9.66 7.04
N ALA A 439 25.02 -8.53 7.53
CA ALA A 439 23.76 -8.44 8.28
C ALA A 439 22.49 -9.02 7.61
N PRO A 440 22.31 -9.01 6.28
CA PRO A 440 21.18 -9.69 5.63
C PRO A 440 21.27 -11.23 5.66
N ALA A 441 22.48 -11.78 5.84
CA ALA A 441 22.80 -13.20 5.79
C ALA A 441 23.20 -13.77 7.17
N MET A 442 22.70 -13.15 8.25
CA MET A 442 22.92 -13.58 9.64
C MET A 442 21.63 -13.37 10.45
N PRO A 443 21.17 -14.31 11.31
CA PRO A 443 19.94 -14.12 12.08
C PRO A 443 20.00 -12.90 13.00
N LEU A 444 19.01 -12.02 12.90
CA LEU A 444 18.96 -10.69 13.54
C LEU A 444 20.23 -9.83 13.28
N GLY A 445 20.97 -10.09 12.20
CA GLY A 445 22.23 -9.41 11.91
C GLY A 445 22.09 -7.89 11.75
N ARG A 446 20.97 -7.42 11.20
CA ARG A 446 20.70 -5.97 11.06
C ARG A 446 20.43 -5.31 12.41
N LEU A 447 19.75 -5.99 13.33
CA LEU A 447 19.50 -5.53 14.71
C LEU A 447 20.83 -5.37 15.46
N LYS A 448 21.60 -6.46 15.55
CA LYS A 448 22.93 -6.54 16.18
C LYS A 448 23.88 -5.47 15.64
N HIS A 449 23.87 -5.28 14.32
CA HIS A 449 24.72 -4.27 13.66
C HIS A 449 24.31 -2.84 14.03
N ARG A 450 23.01 -2.54 14.16
CA ARG A 450 22.56 -1.19 14.51
C ARG A 450 22.83 -0.80 15.95
N ARG A 451 22.76 -1.74 16.91
CA ARG A 451 23.21 -1.50 18.29
C ARG A 451 24.68 -1.07 18.29
N LEU A 452 25.56 -1.87 17.68
CA LEU A 452 26.97 -1.53 17.56
C LEU A 452 27.21 -0.20 16.81
N THR A 453 26.50 0.04 15.70
CA THR A 453 26.56 1.31 14.95
C THR A 453 26.20 2.51 15.84
N ARG A 454 25.19 2.36 16.70
CA ARG A 454 24.71 3.42 17.59
C ARG A 454 25.74 3.72 18.67
N GLU A 455 26.23 2.71 19.39
CA GLU A 455 27.25 2.91 20.42
C GLU A 455 28.53 3.56 19.84
N VAL A 456 29.01 3.08 18.68
CA VAL A 456 30.17 3.65 17.99
C VAL A 456 29.94 5.11 17.56
N ASN A 457 28.72 5.49 17.18
CA ASN A 457 28.39 6.87 16.81
C ASN A 457 28.20 7.80 18.02
N LEU A 458 27.81 7.28 19.18
CA LEU A 458 27.70 8.06 20.41
C LEU A 458 29.08 8.34 21.04
N HIS A 459 29.97 7.35 21.05
CA HIS A 459 31.24 7.44 21.78
C HIS A 459 32.43 7.93 20.92
N LEU A 460 32.36 7.85 19.58
CA LEU A 460 33.49 8.17 18.70
C LEU A 460 33.13 9.23 17.66
N SER A 461 33.54 10.48 17.94
CA SER A 461 33.37 11.63 17.05
C SER A 461 34.09 11.47 15.70
N PRO A 462 33.47 11.86 14.57
CA PRO A 462 34.12 11.86 13.25
C PRO A 462 35.37 12.74 13.14
N ALA A 463 35.53 13.76 14.00
CA ALA A 463 36.69 14.66 13.96
C ALA A 463 38.01 13.92 14.29
N HIS A 464 37.97 12.95 15.21
CA HIS A 464 39.13 12.19 15.66
C HIS A 464 39.25 10.85 14.94
N ARG A 465 39.08 10.84 13.62
CA ARG A 465 38.78 9.63 12.83
C ARG A 465 39.83 8.53 12.92
N ASP A 466 41.11 8.90 12.87
CA ASP A 466 42.22 7.96 12.82
C ASP A 466 42.86 7.71 14.20
N LEU A 467 42.54 8.54 15.20
CA LEU A 467 43.05 8.42 16.57
C LEU A 467 42.51 7.12 17.24
N PRO A 468 43.38 6.24 17.76
CA PRO A 468 42.94 5.08 18.54
C PRO A 468 42.23 5.52 19.83
N ARG A 469 41.11 4.88 20.17
CA ARG A 469 40.41 5.04 21.45
C ARG A 469 40.19 3.67 22.08
N GLN A 470 40.14 3.61 23.41
CA GLN A 470 39.94 2.36 24.14
C GLN A 470 38.60 1.71 23.75
N VAL A 471 38.59 0.39 23.56
CA VAL A 471 37.35 -0.35 23.30
C VAL A 471 36.61 -0.52 24.64
N SER A 472 35.38 -0.01 24.72
CA SER A 472 34.61 -0.07 25.97
C SER A 472 34.05 -1.49 26.22
N PRO A 473 33.79 -1.86 27.50
CA PRO A 473 33.15 -3.13 27.83
C PRO A 473 31.78 -3.33 27.17
N SER A 474 31.04 -2.25 26.89
CA SER A 474 29.78 -2.30 26.12
C SER A 474 30.03 -2.69 24.65
N LEU A 475 31.05 -2.12 23.99
CA LEU A 475 31.43 -2.50 22.62
C LEU A 475 31.93 -3.95 22.55
N HIS A 476 32.79 -4.41 23.47
CA HIS A 476 33.20 -5.82 23.54
C HIS A 476 31.99 -6.76 23.67
N ARG A 477 30.99 -6.41 24.50
CA ARG A 477 29.75 -7.18 24.69
C ARG A 477 28.96 -7.34 23.39
N LEU A 478 28.86 -6.28 22.59
CA LEU A 478 28.15 -6.26 21.31
C LEU A 478 28.87 -6.99 20.16
N LEU A 479 30.18 -7.26 20.30
CA LEU A 479 30.93 -8.11 19.36
C LEU A 479 30.70 -9.61 19.61
N ARG A 480 30.42 -10.04 20.86
CA ARG A 480 30.25 -11.47 21.21
C ARG A 480 29.25 -12.24 20.32
N PRO A 481 28.07 -11.71 19.92
CA PRO A 481 27.13 -12.40 19.04
C PRO A 481 27.66 -12.72 17.63
N TRP A 482 28.74 -12.06 17.19
CA TRP A 482 29.41 -12.27 15.89
C TRP A 482 30.62 -13.20 15.97
N LEU A 483 31.13 -13.45 17.19
CA LEU A 483 32.26 -14.34 17.46
C LEU A 483 31.84 -15.80 17.71
N ARG A 484 30.56 -16.04 18.04
CA ARG A 484 30.00 -17.38 18.25
C ARG A 484 30.35 -18.31 17.06
N PRO A 485 30.82 -19.55 17.30
CA PRO A 485 31.08 -20.52 16.23
C PRO A 485 29.90 -20.65 15.26
N GLY A 486 30.19 -20.73 13.97
CA GLY A 486 29.18 -20.84 12.91
C GLY A 486 28.30 -19.60 12.67
N ALA A 487 28.27 -18.57 13.53
CA ALA A 487 27.25 -17.51 13.48
C ALA A 487 27.24 -16.66 12.20
N LEU A 488 28.38 -16.52 11.52
CA LEU A 488 28.48 -15.86 10.20
C LEU A 488 28.20 -16.81 9.01
N ARG A 489 28.10 -18.12 9.25
CA ARG A 489 27.75 -19.17 8.26
C ARG A 489 26.36 -19.78 8.51
N GLN A 490 25.66 -19.34 9.55
CA GLN A 490 24.33 -19.82 9.90
C GLN A 490 23.35 -19.54 8.75
N ARG A 491 22.69 -20.58 8.26
CA ARG A 491 21.66 -20.51 7.22
C ARG A 491 20.50 -19.63 7.69
N VAL A 492 20.06 -18.70 6.85
CA VAL A 492 18.90 -17.82 7.09
C VAL A 492 17.86 -18.06 5.99
N PRO A 493 16.61 -18.40 6.32
CA PRO A 493 15.54 -18.47 5.32
C PRO A 493 15.40 -17.16 4.53
N TRP A 494 15.16 -17.27 3.22
CA TRP A 494 14.86 -16.12 2.38
C TRP A 494 13.42 -16.10 1.89
N VAL A 495 12.84 -17.27 1.64
CA VAL A 495 11.39 -17.46 1.64
C VAL A 495 10.99 -17.58 3.10
N PHE A 496 10.05 -16.74 3.52
CA PHE A 496 9.37 -16.87 4.80
C PHE A 496 7.95 -17.38 4.55
N PRO A 497 7.35 -18.15 5.47
CA PRO A 497 5.97 -18.58 5.32
C PRO A 497 5.04 -17.35 5.23
N PRO A 498 3.91 -17.45 4.51
CA PRO A 498 2.88 -16.42 4.57
C PRO A 498 2.43 -16.22 6.03
N PRO A 499 2.06 -14.99 6.43
CA PRO A 499 1.65 -14.73 7.80
C PRO A 499 0.32 -15.45 8.10
N GLY A 500 0.37 -16.45 8.99
CA GLY A 500 -0.82 -17.15 9.49
C GLY A 500 -1.67 -16.27 10.41
N ILE A 501 -1.09 -15.20 10.96
CA ILE A 501 -1.82 -14.18 11.72
C ILE A 501 -1.47 -12.78 11.18
N THR A 502 -2.50 -11.98 10.94
CA THR A 502 -2.37 -10.55 10.61
C THR A 502 -3.02 -9.73 11.71
N VAL A 503 -2.34 -8.67 12.16
CA VAL A 503 -2.77 -7.82 13.28
C VAL A 503 -2.74 -6.36 12.82
N ALA A 504 -3.91 -5.73 12.76
CA ALA A 504 -4.02 -4.29 12.65
C ALA A 504 -3.67 -3.65 13.99
N THR A 505 -2.80 -2.63 14.00
CA THR A 505 -2.37 -1.91 15.21
C THR A 505 -2.42 -0.41 14.98
N ASP A 506 -2.73 0.34 16.03
CA ASP A 506 -2.82 1.80 15.98
C ASP A 506 -2.54 2.43 17.36
N ALA A 507 -1.88 3.57 17.36
CA ALA A 507 -1.64 4.41 18.53
C ALA A 507 -2.21 5.82 18.32
N SER A 508 -2.89 6.34 19.34
CA SER A 508 -3.30 7.74 19.43
C SER A 508 -2.57 8.44 20.59
N ASP A 509 -2.86 9.72 20.81
CA ASP A 509 -2.44 10.44 22.04
C ASP A 509 -3.28 10.08 23.27
N VAL A 510 -4.35 9.30 23.10
CA VAL A 510 -5.25 8.85 24.17
C VAL A 510 -4.92 7.43 24.63
N GLY A 511 -4.60 6.54 23.69
CA GLY A 511 -4.37 5.12 23.97
C GLY A 511 -3.84 4.35 22.75
N TRP A 512 -3.91 3.03 22.82
CA TRP A 512 -3.54 2.09 21.77
C TRP A 512 -4.67 1.10 21.50
N GLY A 513 -4.70 0.55 20.29
CA GLY A 513 -5.70 -0.43 19.86
C GLY A 513 -5.11 -1.47 18.90
N TYR A 514 -5.59 -2.71 19.00
CA TYR A 514 -5.30 -3.74 18.00
C TYR A 514 -6.50 -4.64 17.70
N GLN A 515 -6.53 -5.17 16.47
CA GLN A 515 -7.44 -6.22 16.03
C GLN A 515 -6.65 -7.26 15.23
N SER A 516 -6.77 -8.54 15.59
CA SER A 516 -6.22 -9.66 14.81
C SER A 516 -7.27 -10.28 13.89
N CYS A 517 -6.83 -10.92 12.81
CA CYS A 517 -7.70 -11.71 11.92
C CYS A 517 -8.37 -12.92 12.60
N LEU A 518 -7.96 -13.27 13.81
CA LEU A 518 -8.57 -14.29 14.67
C LEU A 518 -9.64 -13.71 15.61
N GLY A 519 -10.12 -12.49 15.35
CA GLY A 519 -11.15 -11.82 16.15
C GLY A 519 -10.64 -11.12 17.41
N HIS A 520 -9.49 -11.51 17.98
CA HIS A 520 -8.93 -10.88 19.18
C HIS A 520 -8.79 -9.37 19.00
N GLN A 521 -9.45 -8.61 19.88
CA GLN A 521 -9.43 -7.16 19.93
C GLN A 521 -9.03 -6.70 21.33
N ARG A 522 -8.24 -5.63 21.43
CA ARG A 522 -7.97 -4.98 22.71
C ARG A 522 -7.55 -3.53 22.51
N CYS A 523 -7.85 -2.73 23.51
CA CYS A 523 -7.42 -1.34 23.65
C CYS A 523 -6.84 -1.09 25.05
N GLY A 524 -6.22 0.06 25.24
CA GLY A 524 -5.80 0.53 26.56
C GLY A 524 -5.27 1.96 26.52
N GLY A 525 -5.34 2.64 27.67
CA GLY A 525 -4.69 3.94 27.84
C GLY A 525 -3.18 3.83 27.96
N TRP A 526 -2.49 4.94 27.72
CA TRP A 526 -1.05 5.08 28.00
C TRP A 526 -0.81 5.39 29.49
N LYS A 527 0.16 4.70 30.09
CA LYS A 527 0.74 5.09 31.38
C LYS A 527 1.47 6.43 31.23
N GLU A 528 1.72 7.10 32.35
CA GLU A 528 2.24 8.47 32.37
C GLU A 528 3.55 8.65 31.58
N GLY A 529 4.57 7.84 31.85
CA GLY A 529 5.83 7.84 31.09
C GLY A 529 5.70 7.36 29.63
N GLU A 530 4.61 6.68 29.25
CA GLU A 530 4.36 6.21 27.89
C GLU A 530 3.73 7.30 27.01
N ARG A 531 2.96 8.22 27.60
CA ARG A 531 2.37 9.38 26.91
C ARG A 531 3.43 10.29 26.31
N LEU A 532 4.55 10.44 27.02
CA LEU A 532 5.72 11.25 26.61
C LEU A 532 6.48 10.67 25.41
N LEU A 533 6.24 9.42 25.03
CA LEU A 533 6.92 8.78 23.90
C LEU A 533 6.34 9.29 22.57
N HIS A 534 7.22 9.56 21.60
CA HIS A 534 6.81 9.96 20.26
C HIS A 534 5.97 8.86 19.58
N ILE A 535 5.04 9.26 18.70
CA ILE A 535 4.06 8.34 18.07
C ILE A 535 4.68 7.05 17.49
N ASN A 536 5.83 7.14 16.81
CA ASN A 536 6.51 6.00 16.20
C ASN A 536 6.97 4.92 17.21
N ALA A 537 7.08 5.26 18.50
CA ALA A 537 7.44 4.34 19.58
C ALA A 537 6.19 3.73 20.21
N ARG A 538 5.16 4.54 20.47
CA ARG A 538 3.82 4.08 20.86
C ARG A 538 3.30 3.00 19.91
N GLU A 539 3.43 3.22 18.60
CA GLU A 539 3.15 2.25 17.53
C GLU A 539 3.88 0.90 17.70
N LEU A 540 5.20 0.92 17.93
CA LEU A 540 5.96 -0.32 18.20
C LEU A 540 5.56 -0.96 19.53
N MET A 541 5.13 -0.18 20.53
CA MET A 541 4.60 -0.73 21.78
C MET A 541 3.31 -1.50 21.57
N VAL A 542 2.42 -1.09 20.66
CA VAL A 542 1.20 -1.87 20.35
C VAL A 542 1.56 -3.26 19.80
N ALA A 543 2.53 -3.32 18.88
CA ALA A 543 3.04 -4.58 18.33
C ALA A 543 3.74 -5.46 19.39
N LYS A 544 4.55 -4.84 20.28
CA LYS A 544 5.14 -5.52 21.45
C LYS A 544 4.07 -6.07 22.38
N GLU A 545 3.01 -5.29 22.63
CA GLU A 545 1.99 -5.64 23.61
C GLU A 545 1.03 -6.72 23.12
N TRP A 546 0.77 -6.77 21.81
CA TRP A 546 0.14 -7.94 21.20
C TRP A 546 0.99 -9.21 21.39
N LEU A 547 2.30 -9.14 21.15
CA LEU A 547 3.21 -10.28 21.37
C LEU A 547 3.31 -10.69 22.85
N ASN A 548 3.28 -9.74 23.79
CA ASN A 548 3.24 -10.03 25.22
C ASN A 548 1.99 -10.84 25.58
N ARG A 549 0.80 -10.34 25.22
CA ARG A 549 -0.50 -10.92 25.62
C ARG A 549 -0.92 -12.18 24.88
N HIS A 550 -0.23 -12.58 23.81
CA HIS A 550 -0.51 -13.84 23.11
C HIS A 550 0.70 -14.79 23.17
N PRO A 551 1.02 -15.37 24.35
CA PRO A 551 2.13 -16.30 24.52
C PRO A 551 1.94 -17.64 23.78
N GLN A 552 0.70 -18.03 23.47
CA GLN A 552 0.34 -19.28 22.79
C GLN A 552 0.80 -19.35 21.33
N PHE A 553 1.14 -18.22 20.70
CA PHE A 553 1.63 -18.21 19.32
C PHE A 553 3.15 -18.43 19.26
N ALA A 554 3.54 -19.50 18.56
CA ALA A 554 4.92 -19.89 18.27
C ALA A 554 5.02 -20.53 16.87
N ARG A 555 6.24 -20.59 16.30
CA ARG A 555 6.54 -21.22 14.99
C ARG A 555 5.65 -20.73 13.83
N ILE A 556 5.23 -19.45 13.86
CA ILE A 556 4.21 -18.89 12.97
C ILE A 556 4.63 -17.54 12.39
N GLY A 557 4.19 -17.23 11.16
CA GLY A 557 4.32 -15.91 10.58
C GLY A 557 3.28 -14.93 11.12
N VAL A 558 3.72 -13.78 11.62
CA VAL A 558 2.86 -12.67 12.07
C VAL A 558 3.13 -11.44 11.22
N ARG A 559 2.06 -10.77 10.74
CA ARG A 559 2.15 -9.48 10.03
C ARG A 559 1.46 -8.39 10.83
N PHE A 560 2.21 -7.35 11.17
CA PHE A 560 1.65 -6.10 11.70
C PHE A 560 1.27 -5.16 10.55
N ASP A 561 -0.02 -4.89 10.42
CA ASP A 561 -0.58 -3.89 9.52
C ASP A 561 -0.73 -2.59 10.33
N MET A 562 0.05 -1.56 9.96
CA MET A 562 0.19 -0.33 10.75
C MET A 562 0.09 0.90 9.85
N ASP A 563 -0.44 1.99 10.40
CA ASP A 563 -0.47 3.31 9.77
C ASP A 563 0.90 4.01 9.80
N ASN A 564 1.78 3.66 10.74
CA ASN A 564 3.02 4.38 10.91
C ASN A 564 4.18 3.82 10.05
N VAL A 565 4.56 4.56 9.00
CA VAL A 565 5.68 4.21 8.11
C VAL A 565 6.99 3.99 8.88
N ALA A 566 7.29 4.76 9.93
CA ALA A 566 8.54 4.63 10.68
C ALA A 566 8.56 3.34 11.53
N ALA A 567 7.45 2.97 12.16
CA ALA A 567 7.29 1.70 12.88
C ALA A 567 7.37 0.49 11.93
N VAL A 568 6.65 0.53 10.81
CA VAL A 568 6.74 -0.49 9.74
C VAL A 568 8.18 -0.63 9.24
N GLN A 569 8.89 0.48 9.01
CA GLN A 569 10.29 0.43 8.61
C GLN A 569 11.21 -0.12 9.71
N CYS A 570 10.93 0.10 10.99
CA CYS A 570 11.67 -0.51 12.09
C CYS A 570 11.46 -2.03 12.11
N LEU A 571 10.23 -2.53 12.01
CA LEU A 571 9.97 -3.98 11.94
C LEU A 571 10.60 -4.61 10.69
N GLN A 572 10.31 -4.10 9.49
CA GLN A 572 10.85 -4.63 8.22
C GLN A 572 12.39 -4.63 8.15
N LYS A 573 13.05 -3.66 8.80
CA LYS A 573 14.52 -3.51 8.74
C LYS A 573 15.26 -4.01 9.98
N GLN A 574 14.56 -4.40 11.04
CA GLN A 574 15.08 -4.78 12.37
C GLN A 574 15.69 -3.60 13.18
N GLY A 575 14.90 -2.57 13.41
CA GLY A 575 15.24 -1.37 14.19
C GLY A 575 15.98 -0.26 13.42
N THR A 576 16.36 0.80 14.13
CA THR A 576 17.07 1.98 13.63
C THR A 576 18.21 2.37 14.57
N ALA A 577 19.36 2.82 14.05
CA ALA A 577 20.47 3.27 14.91
C ALA A 577 20.28 4.73 15.41
N ARG A 578 19.28 5.45 14.88
CA ARG A 578 19.09 6.89 15.11
C ARG A 578 18.36 7.23 16.43
N SER A 579 17.48 6.36 16.90
CA SER A 579 16.71 6.55 18.15
C SER A 579 16.92 5.35 19.07
N GLU A 580 17.23 5.62 20.34
CA GLU A 580 17.39 4.58 21.37
C GLU A 580 16.07 3.85 21.62
N ILE A 581 14.99 4.62 21.78
CA ILE A 581 13.64 4.11 22.10
C ILE A 581 13.17 3.13 21.02
N LEU A 582 13.29 3.52 19.74
CA LEU A 582 12.91 2.66 18.62
C LEU A 582 13.82 1.43 18.49
N LEU A 583 15.10 1.54 18.86
CA LEU A 583 16.02 0.40 18.83
C LEU A 583 15.72 -0.59 19.95
N SER A 584 15.62 -0.12 21.19
CA SER A 584 15.30 -0.94 22.37
C SER A 584 13.93 -1.63 22.24
N LEU A 585 12.90 -0.93 21.76
CA LEU A 585 11.61 -1.56 21.44
C LEU A 585 11.75 -2.64 20.36
N SER A 586 12.53 -2.38 19.31
CA SER A 586 12.82 -3.41 18.29
C SER A 586 13.59 -4.60 18.88
N GLU A 587 14.55 -4.36 19.77
CA GLU A 587 15.33 -5.41 20.43
C GLU A 587 14.44 -6.30 21.31
N GLN A 588 13.52 -5.71 22.06
CA GLN A 588 12.51 -6.44 22.86
C GLN A 588 11.55 -7.25 21.97
N ILE A 589 10.99 -6.63 20.92
CA ILE A 589 10.06 -7.28 19.97
C ILE A 589 10.72 -8.48 19.28
N PHE A 590 11.94 -8.31 18.77
CA PHE A 590 12.66 -9.40 18.10
C PHE A 590 13.20 -10.46 19.09
N ALA A 591 13.43 -10.12 20.37
CA ALA A 591 13.75 -11.12 21.39
C ALA A 591 12.54 -12.01 21.72
N ILE A 592 11.35 -11.43 21.90
CA ILE A 592 10.10 -12.18 22.12
C ILE A 592 9.82 -13.10 20.92
N ALA A 593 9.90 -12.55 19.70
CA ALA A 593 9.68 -13.31 18.48
C ALA A 593 10.71 -14.45 18.30
N ALA A 594 12.00 -14.19 18.54
CA ALA A 594 13.04 -15.22 18.43
C ALA A 594 12.91 -16.32 19.50
N LYS A 595 12.45 -16.00 20.73
CA LYS A 595 12.19 -17.01 21.76
C LYS A 595 11.06 -17.99 21.37
N ARG A 596 10.12 -17.55 20.52
CA ARG A 596 8.95 -18.34 20.09
C ARG A 596 8.99 -18.77 18.61
N ASP A 597 10.11 -18.56 17.92
CA ASP A 597 10.24 -18.80 16.47
C ASP A 597 9.15 -18.13 15.62
N ILE A 598 8.77 -16.90 15.97
CA ILE A 598 7.79 -16.10 15.22
C ILE A 598 8.51 -15.36 14.08
N HIS A 599 8.04 -15.55 12.84
CA HIS A 599 8.48 -14.71 11.74
C HIS A 599 7.71 -13.39 11.70
N LEU A 600 8.36 -12.29 12.08
CA LEU A 600 7.77 -10.95 12.03
C LEU A 600 7.90 -10.30 10.65
N SER A 601 6.76 -9.85 10.13
CA SER A 601 6.63 -8.97 8.98
C SER A 601 5.77 -7.75 9.34
N ALA A 602 5.85 -6.69 8.54
CA ALA A 602 5.00 -5.51 8.71
C ALA A 602 4.66 -4.85 7.37
N ARG A 603 3.48 -4.25 7.27
CA ARG A 603 2.94 -3.56 6.09
C ARG A 603 2.36 -2.22 6.49
N TYR A 604 2.58 -1.22 5.64
CA TYR A 604 1.89 0.07 5.75
C TYR A 604 0.47 -0.04 5.21
N VAL A 605 -0.51 0.44 5.99
CA VAL A 605 -1.91 0.60 5.62
C VAL A 605 -2.29 2.06 5.91
N PRO A 606 -2.85 2.84 4.98
CA PRO A 606 -3.27 4.22 5.28
C PRO A 606 -4.28 4.24 6.44
N GLY A 607 -4.16 5.15 7.42
CA GLY A 607 -5.04 5.17 8.61
C GLY A 607 -6.56 5.13 8.31
N ARG A 608 -6.98 5.73 7.19
CA ARG A 608 -8.36 5.65 6.61
C ARG A 608 -8.83 4.25 6.12
N GLU A 609 -7.99 3.24 6.30
CA GLU A 609 -8.18 1.82 6.01
C GLU A 609 -7.83 0.95 7.23
N ASN A 610 -7.31 1.55 8.32
CA ASN A 610 -6.98 0.97 9.63
C ASN A 610 -8.16 1.08 10.64
N ASP A 611 -9.38 1.29 10.12
CA ASP A 611 -10.57 1.82 10.82
C ASP A 611 -10.83 1.22 12.21
N TRP A 612 -10.63 -0.10 12.39
CA TRP A 612 -10.87 -0.81 13.64
C TRP A 612 -9.80 -0.53 14.70
N ALA A 613 -8.53 -0.47 14.31
CA ALA A 613 -7.45 -0.21 15.26
C ALA A 613 -7.45 1.27 15.65
N ASP A 614 -7.70 2.20 14.71
CA ASP A 614 -7.91 3.63 14.98
C ASP A 614 -9.09 3.88 15.92
N ALA A 615 -10.21 3.18 15.72
CA ALA A 615 -11.33 3.23 16.67
C ALA A 615 -10.92 2.75 18.07
N LEU A 616 -10.21 1.63 18.16
CA LEU A 616 -9.74 1.07 19.44
C LEU A 616 -8.65 1.91 20.11
N SER A 617 -7.76 2.59 19.37
CA SER A 617 -6.72 3.46 19.92
C SER A 617 -7.28 4.78 20.46
N ARG A 618 -8.42 5.22 19.92
CA ARG A 618 -9.22 6.35 20.41
C ARG A 618 -10.24 5.94 21.46
N PHE A 619 -10.53 4.65 21.61
CA PHE A 619 -11.45 4.10 22.61
C PHE A 619 -10.82 4.21 24.01
N ARG A 620 -11.08 5.35 24.66
CA ARG A 620 -11.28 5.31 26.11
C ARG A 620 -12.41 4.31 26.35
N GLY A 621 -12.21 3.37 27.26
CA GLY A 621 -13.32 2.57 27.76
C GLY A 621 -14.45 3.51 28.14
N THR A 622 -15.67 3.21 27.69
CA THR A 622 -16.83 4.06 27.95
C THR A 622 -17.04 4.16 29.44
N SER A 623 -16.65 5.30 30.03
CA SER A 623 -17.04 5.66 31.39
C SER A 623 -18.54 5.88 31.36
N VAL A 624 -19.29 4.83 31.71
CA VAL A 624 -20.73 4.92 32.00
C VAL A 624 -20.94 5.67 33.32
N GLU A 625 -19.92 5.64 34.19
CA GLU A 625 -19.77 6.45 35.39
C GLU A 625 -19.48 7.93 35.06
N TRP A 626 -20.12 8.81 35.83
CA TRP A 626 -19.91 10.26 35.81
C TRP A 626 -19.58 10.71 37.23
N GLN A 627 -18.66 11.65 37.38
CA GLN A 627 -18.37 12.29 38.66
C GLN A 627 -18.67 13.79 38.60
N LEU A 628 -19.02 14.39 39.74
CA LEU A 628 -19.00 15.84 39.89
C LEU A 628 -17.56 16.37 39.76
N ARG A 629 -17.40 17.62 39.32
CA ARG A 629 -16.10 18.29 39.39
C ARG A 629 -15.75 18.56 40.86
N PRO A 630 -14.52 18.31 41.35
CA PRO A 630 -14.17 18.51 42.76
C PRO A 630 -14.59 19.88 43.32
N LEU A 631 -14.26 20.98 42.64
CA LEU A 631 -14.67 22.34 43.03
C LEU A 631 -16.19 22.55 43.15
N VAL A 632 -16.99 21.80 42.38
CA VAL A 632 -18.46 21.84 42.45
C VAL A 632 -18.96 20.98 43.61
N PHE A 633 -18.34 19.83 43.83
CA PHE A 633 -18.62 18.97 45.00
C PHE A 633 -18.27 19.68 46.31
N GLU A 634 -17.09 20.28 46.43
CA GLU A 634 -16.68 21.14 47.55
C GLU A 634 -17.69 22.28 47.78
N SER A 635 -18.12 22.96 46.72
CA SER A 635 -19.14 24.02 46.79
C SER A 635 -20.53 23.52 47.25
N LEU A 636 -20.86 22.25 47.01
CA LEU A 636 -22.09 21.62 47.50
C LEU A 636 -21.92 21.17 48.96
N CYS A 637 -20.79 20.56 49.33
CA CYS A 637 -20.48 20.16 50.69
C CYS A 637 -20.46 21.36 51.65
N LEU A 638 -19.87 22.49 51.24
CA LEU A 638 -19.89 23.75 51.98
C LEU A 638 -21.30 24.34 52.16
N ARG A 639 -22.25 23.99 51.29
CA ARG A 639 -23.61 24.57 51.28
C ARG A 639 -24.68 23.66 51.89
N TYR A 640 -24.48 22.35 51.87
CA TYR A 640 -25.47 21.35 52.25
C TYR A 640 -24.96 20.30 53.25
N GLY A 641 -23.67 20.32 53.59
CA GLY A 641 -22.98 19.31 54.38
C GLY A 641 -22.23 18.31 53.49
N THR A 642 -21.07 17.83 53.96
CA THR A 642 -20.30 16.77 53.30
C THR A 642 -21.02 15.42 53.49
N PRO A 643 -21.29 14.63 52.44
CA PRO A 643 -21.85 13.29 52.59
C PRO A 643 -20.81 12.33 53.21
N GLU A 644 -21.28 11.27 53.86
CA GLU A 644 -20.42 10.27 54.51
C GLU A 644 -20.01 9.11 53.59
N VAL A 645 -20.76 8.89 52.49
CA VAL A 645 -20.54 7.82 51.51
C VAL A 645 -20.84 8.29 50.09
N ASP A 646 -20.04 7.84 49.12
CA ASP A 646 -20.28 8.04 47.69
C ASP A 646 -20.95 6.78 47.07
N LEU A 647 -22.17 6.93 46.56
CA LEU A 647 -23.00 5.80 46.10
C LEU A 647 -22.90 5.62 44.58
N PHE A 648 -22.70 4.38 44.15
CA PHE A 648 -22.50 3.99 42.74
C PHE A 648 -21.22 4.55 42.10
N ALA A 649 -20.25 4.96 42.92
CA ALA A 649 -18.93 5.38 42.49
C ALA A 649 -17.96 4.18 42.37
N SER A 650 -16.84 4.38 41.67
CA SER A 650 -15.72 3.43 41.61
C SER A 650 -14.46 4.03 42.25
N PRO A 651 -13.38 3.25 42.48
CA PRO A 651 -12.11 3.77 42.99
C PRO A 651 -11.45 4.84 42.08
N SER A 652 -12.00 5.06 40.89
CA SER A 652 -11.55 6.08 39.92
C SER A 652 -12.50 7.28 39.77
N THR A 653 -13.66 7.26 40.42
CA THR A 653 -14.68 8.32 40.34
C THR A 653 -15.16 8.83 41.70
N ALA A 654 -14.92 8.08 42.78
CA ALA A 654 -15.29 8.45 44.15
C ALA A 654 -14.66 9.79 44.61
N LEU A 655 -15.47 10.62 45.25
CA LEU A 655 -15.10 11.91 45.83
C LEU A 655 -15.03 11.87 47.36
N LEU A 656 -15.33 10.72 47.98
CA LEU A 656 -15.26 10.47 49.42
C LEU A 656 -14.44 9.20 49.72
N PRO A 657 -13.83 9.08 50.93
CA PRO A 657 -13.03 7.91 51.29
C PRO A 657 -13.82 6.60 51.38
N LEU A 658 -15.12 6.68 51.69
CA LEU A 658 -16.05 5.56 51.74
C LEU A 658 -16.97 5.61 50.52
N PHE A 659 -17.04 4.53 49.74
CA PHE A 659 -17.88 4.45 48.55
C PHE A 659 -18.35 3.02 48.26
N LEU A 660 -19.49 2.89 47.57
CA LEU A 660 -20.10 1.61 47.20
C LEU A 660 -20.15 1.43 45.68
N THR A 661 -19.65 0.30 45.20
CA THR A 661 -19.49 -0.01 43.76
C THR A 661 -20.54 -1.01 43.27
N PHE A 662 -20.93 -0.91 42.00
CA PHE A 662 -21.89 -1.84 41.37
C PHE A 662 -21.32 -3.25 41.09
N SER A 663 -20.03 -3.53 41.35
CA SER A 663 -19.43 -4.82 40.98
C SER A 663 -18.37 -5.32 41.98
N SER A 664 -18.80 -6.20 42.89
CA SER A 664 -17.99 -7.13 43.71
C SER A 664 -16.79 -6.54 44.46
N ARG A 665 -16.92 -6.44 45.80
CA ARG A 665 -15.90 -6.01 46.79
C ARG A 665 -14.44 -6.01 46.29
N THR A 666 -13.92 -4.82 46.04
CA THR A 666 -12.48 -4.52 46.17
C THR A 666 -12.15 -4.18 47.61
N GLU A 667 -10.88 -4.33 48.03
CA GLU A 667 -10.42 -4.17 49.43
C GLU A 667 -10.70 -2.80 50.09
N ALA A 668 -11.11 -1.79 49.30
CA ALA A 668 -11.44 -0.43 49.76
C ALA A 668 -12.90 -0.01 49.47
N GLY A 669 -13.81 -0.94 49.13
CA GLY A 669 -15.20 -0.63 48.81
C GLY A 669 -16.18 -1.67 49.34
N GLY A 670 -17.33 -1.20 49.84
CA GLY A 670 -18.40 -2.08 50.33
C GLY A 670 -19.09 -2.90 49.22
N PRO A 671 -20.04 -3.76 49.57
CA PRO A 671 -20.90 -4.44 48.60
C PRO A 671 -21.79 -3.44 47.84
N ASP A 672 -22.57 -3.94 46.87
CA ASP A 672 -23.44 -3.11 46.04
C ASP A 672 -24.47 -2.37 46.91
N ALA A 673 -24.70 -1.08 46.63
CA ALA A 673 -25.65 -0.25 47.34
C ALA A 673 -27.11 -0.76 47.20
N PHE A 674 -27.42 -1.59 46.20
CA PHE A 674 -28.70 -2.31 46.12
C PHE A 674 -28.78 -3.56 47.01
N THR A 675 -27.70 -3.91 47.74
CA THR A 675 -27.59 -5.09 48.62
C THR A 675 -27.28 -4.75 50.08
N GLU A 676 -27.07 -3.48 50.42
CA GLU A 676 -26.90 -3.02 51.81
C GLU A 676 -28.24 -2.78 52.51
N ASP A 677 -28.30 -3.03 53.83
CA ASP A 677 -29.47 -2.72 54.64
C ASP A 677 -29.43 -1.28 55.17
N TRP A 678 -29.99 -0.38 54.37
CA TRP A 678 -30.15 1.04 54.68
C TRP A 678 -31.07 1.36 55.87
N ASN A 679 -31.76 0.37 56.44
CA ASN A 679 -32.51 0.55 57.71
C ASN A 679 -31.58 0.44 58.93
N SER A 680 -30.44 -0.24 58.79
CA SER A 680 -29.44 -0.43 59.85
C SER A 680 -28.38 0.68 59.91
N THR A 681 -28.20 1.44 58.81
CA THR A 681 -27.14 2.44 58.64
C THR A 681 -27.69 3.87 58.67
N ALA A 682 -27.16 4.71 59.58
CA ALA A 682 -27.73 6.01 59.96
C ALA A 682 -27.55 7.17 58.94
N VAL A 683 -27.34 6.86 57.65
CA VAL A 683 -26.59 7.74 56.72
C VAL A 683 -27.47 8.69 55.88
N VAL A 684 -28.80 8.55 55.88
CA VAL A 684 -29.68 9.34 54.97
C VAL A 684 -30.55 10.36 55.72
N ARG A 685 -30.08 11.61 55.81
CA ARG A 685 -30.85 12.76 56.36
C ARG A 685 -30.72 14.09 55.59
N ARG A 686 -30.92 14.08 54.26
CA ARG A 686 -31.54 15.16 53.43
C ARG A 686 -31.39 14.90 51.93
N VAL A 687 -32.35 15.37 51.13
CA VAL A 687 -32.28 15.44 49.66
C VAL A 687 -32.56 16.88 49.24
N VAL A 688 -31.82 17.39 48.24
CA VAL A 688 -31.90 18.79 47.77
C VAL A 688 -32.53 18.85 46.37
N PRO A 689 -33.57 19.68 46.12
CA PRO A 689 -34.21 19.80 44.81
C PRO A 689 -33.41 20.68 43.83
N MET A 690 -33.55 20.41 42.53
CA MET A 690 -32.89 21.17 41.45
C MET A 690 -33.64 22.43 41.01
N VAL A 691 -32.91 23.43 40.52
CA VAL A 691 -33.41 24.69 39.93
C VAL A 691 -32.59 25.01 38.65
N PRO A 692 -33.18 25.55 37.56
CA PRO A 692 -32.56 25.55 36.23
C PRO A 692 -31.63 26.74 35.93
N SER A 693 -31.11 26.77 34.68
CA SER A 693 -29.93 27.53 34.23
C SER A 693 -30.22 28.87 33.55
N SER A 694 -29.20 29.74 33.48
CA SER A 694 -29.17 31.02 32.74
C SER A 694 -27.88 31.16 31.91
N PRO A 695 -27.90 31.84 30.74
CA PRO A 695 -26.76 31.94 29.83
C PRO A 695 -25.89 33.19 30.04
N SER A 696 -24.70 33.21 29.42
CA SER A 696 -23.72 34.31 29.48
C SER A 696 -23.77 35.27 28.29
N VAL A 697 -23.27 36.49 28.49
CA VAL A 697 -23.13 37.57 27.48
C VAL A 697 -21.65 37.77 27.13
N GLY A 698 -21.36 38.20 25.91
CA GLY A 698 -20.02 38.61 25.45
C GLY A 698 -20.08 39.88 24.60
N ILE A 699 -18.96 40.62 24.51
CA ILE A 699 -18.83 41.89 23.80
C ILE A 699 -17.55 41.89 22.95
N GLY A 700 -17.61 42.47 21.75
CA GLY A 700 -16.46 42.73 20.88
C GLY A 700 -16.80 43.78 19.81
N VAL A 701 -15.84 44.65 19.48
CA VAL A 701 -16.03 45.82 18.60
C VAL A 701 -15.11 45.75 17.36
N PRO A 702 -15.60 46.03 16.14
CA PRO A 702 -14.79 46.04 14.92
C PRO A 702 -14.38 47.44 14.45
N LEU A 703 -13.28 47.52 13.69
CA LEU A 703 -12.89 48.67 12.86
C LEU A 703 -12.97 48.30 11.36
N GLN A 704 -13.15 49.29 10.49
CA GLN A 704 -13.41 49.14 9.05
C GLN A 704 -12.19 49.50 8.17
N HIS A 705 -12.12 48.97 6.95
CA HIS A 705 -11.40 49.57 5.80
C HIS A 705 -11.94 49.02 4.44
N PRO A 706 -11.61 49.62 3.28
CA PRO A 706 -12.62 49.93 2.25
C PRO A 706 -12.78 48.94 1.07
N VAL A 707 -13.77 49.24 0.22
CA VAL A 707 -14.34 48.40 -0.85
C VAL A 707 -13.69 48.65 -2.23
N CYS A 708 -13.64 47.61 -3.07
CA CYS A 708 -13.36 47.72 -4.52
C CYS A 708 -14.47 47.01 -5.33
N THR A 709 -14.83 47.55 -6.50
CA THR A 709 -16.06 47.19 -7.23
C THR A 709 -15.99 45.85 -7.97
N THR A 710 -16.67 44.87 -7.38
CA THR A 710 -16.93 43.52 -7.92
C THR A 710 -18.28 43.48 -8.66
N PRO A 711 -18.47 42.56 -9.64
CA PRO A 711 -19.78 42.37 -10.26
C PRO A 711 -20.81 41.83 -9.25
N SER A 712 -22.09 42.16 -9.45
CA SER A 712 -23.18 41.82 -8.53
C SER A 712 -23.31 40.30 -8.30
N VAL A 713 -22.98 39.87 -7.08
CA VAL A 713 -23.11 38.46 -6.64
C VAL A 713 -24.57 38.01 -6.63
N THR A 714 -25.51 38.90 -6.34
CA THR A 714 -26.93 38.59 -6.16
C THR A 714 -27.70 38.35 -7.46
N GLU A 715 -27.14 38.77 -8.60
CA GLU A 715 -27.84 38.83 -9.90
C GLU A 715 -27.18 37.95 -10.98
N THR A 716 -25.90 37.61 -10.85
CA THR A 716 -25.14 36.79 -11.83
C THR A 716 -25.16 35.30 -11.49
N THR A 717 -25.14 34.40 -12.48
CA THR A 717 -24.83 32.97 -12.23
C THR A 717 -23.36 32.81 -11.82
N ARG A 718 -23.01 31.65 -11.22
CA ARG A 718 -21.64 31.40 -10.76
C ARG A 718 -20.61 31.48 -11.90
N LEU A 719 -20.98 31.04 -13.09
CA LEU A 719 -20.10 31.09 -14.26
C LEU A 719 -19.98 32.48 -14.87
N GLU A 720 -21.04 33.29 -14.85
CA GLU A 720 -20.98 34.70 -15.28
C GLU A 720 -20.15 35.53 -14.33
N PHE A 721 -20.34 35.35 -13.01
CA PHE A 721 -19.51 35.99 -11.98
C PHE A 721 -18.02 35.66 -12.19
N LEU A 722 -17.68 34.37 -12.32
CA LEU A 722 -16.30 33.94 -12.56
C LEU A 722 -15.75 34.42 -13.91
N ARG A 723 -16.55 34.42 -14.97
CA ARG A 723 -16.14 34.99 -16.28
C ARG A 723 -15.84 36.48 -16.16
N GLY A 724 -16.70 37.25 -15.49
CA GLY A 724 -16.51 38.69 -15.27
C GLY A 724 -15.26 39.01 -14.44
N VAL A 725 -15.02 38.24 -13.38
CA VAL A 725 -13.81 38.38 -12.54
C VAL A 725 -12.54 37.98 -13.29
N LEU A 726 -12.52 36.83 -13.98
CA LEU A 726 -11.35 36.35 -14.71
C LEU A 726 -11.02 37.21 -15.94
N SER A 727 -12.01 37.80 -16.60
CA SER A 727 -11.80 38.69 -17.75
C SER A 727 -11.11 40.02 -17.38
N LYS A 728 -11.09 40.39 -16.09
CA LYS A 728 -10.24 41.50 -15.59
C LYS A 728 -8.74 41.14 -15.53
N ARG A 729 -8.34 39.89 -15.80
CA ARG A 729 -6.96 39.39 -15.66
C ARG A 729 -6.43 38.56 -16.83
N PHE A 730 -7.31 37.98 -17.65
CA PHE A 730 -6.92 37.05 -18.72
C PHE A 730 -7.73 37.27 -20.01
N THR A 731 -7.15 36.90 -21.16
CA THR A 731 -7.83 37.01 -22.46
C THR A 731 -9.07 36.12 -22.54
N LYS A 732 -10.09 36.53 -23.31
CA LYS A 732 -11.36 35.81 -23.49
C LYS A 732 -11.17 34.31 -23.78
N GLU A 733 -10.26 33.98 -24.70
CA GLU A 733 -9.94 32.59 -25.05
C GLU A 733 -9.34 31.80 -23.88
N THR A 734 -8.49 32.44 -23.06
CA THR A 734 -7.94 31.85 -21.84
C THR A 734 -9.04 31.61 -20.81
N VAL A 735 -9.93 32.58 -20.58
CA VAL A 735 -11.08 32.44 -19.67
C VAL A 735 -12.00 31.31 -20.11
N ASP A 736 -12.35 31.24 -21.40
CA ASP A 736 -13.19 30.16 -21.94
C ASP A 736 -12.48 28.79 -21.98
N LYS A 737 -11.14 28.74 -21.96
CA LYS A 737 -10.36 27.51 -21.71
C LYS A 737 -10.35 27.13 -20.22
N MET A 738 -10.23 28.08 -19.30
CA MET A 738 -10.26 27.85 -17.85
C MET A 738 -11.64 27.35 -17.38
N LEU A 739 -12.73 28.00 -17.79
CA LEU A 739 -14.09 27.64 -17.38
C LEU A 739 -14.52 26.24 -17.89
N ARG A 740 -13.93 25.77 -19.01
CA ARG A 740 -14.11 24.40 -19.53
C ARG A 740 -13.65 23.29 -18.57
N ALA A 741 -12.85 23.60 -17.54
CA ALA A 741 -12.46 22.64 -16.51
C ALA A 741 -13.65 22.15 -15.64
N HIS A 742 -14.73 22.94 -15.54
CA HIS A 742 -15.91 22.55 -14.76
C HIS A 742 -16.83 21.62 -15.56
N ARG A 743 -16.78 20.30 -15.28
CA ARG A 743 -17.71 19.30 -15.86
C ARG A 743 -19.18 19.76 -15.67
N GLN A 744 -20.01 19.62 -16.70
CA GLN A 744 -21.40 20.13 -16.73
C GLN A 744 -22.29 19.65 -15.55
N SER A 745 -22.04 18.46 -15.03
CA SER A 745 -22.70 17.94 -13.82
C SER A 745 -22.28 18.67 -12.53
N SER A 746 -21.01 19.05 -12.41
CA SER A 746 -20.50 19.90 -11.32
C SER A 746 -21.03 21.32 -11.43
N VAL A 747 -21.14 21.89 -12.65
CA VAL A 747 -21.74 23.21 -12.89
C VAL A 747 -23.16 23.28 -12.33
N ARG A 748 -24.04 22.34 -12.70
CA ARG A 748 -25.43 22.31 -12.19
C ARG A 748 -25.51 22.17 -10.66
N GLN A 749 -24.59 21.41 -10.05
CA GLN A 749 -24.53 21.28 -8.59
C GLN A 749 -24.06 22.59 -7.93
N TYR A 750 -22.97 23.19 -8.42
CA TYR A 750 -22.38 24.40 -7.84
C TYR A 750 -23.25 25.65 -8.07
N GLU A 751 -24.00 25.71 -9.18
CA GLU A 751 -25.02 26.74 -9.41
C GLU A 751 -26.17 26.65 -8.39
N SER A 752 -26.60 25.43 -8.04
CA SER A 752 -27.56 25.24 -6.95
C SER A 752 -26.98 25.59 -5.57
N CYS A 753 -25.66 25.55 -5.39
CA CYS A 753 -25.01 26.03 -4.17
C CYS A 753 -24.91 27.56 -4.14
N TRP A 754 -24.57 28.18 -5.28
CA TRP A 754 -24.50 29.62 -5.50
C TRP A 754 -25.84 30.29 -5.22
N LYS A 755 -26.93 29.77 -5.78
CA LYS A 755 -28.29 30.32 -5.58
C LYS A 755 -28.72 30.35 -4.11
N ARG A 756 -28.34 29.36 -3.30
CA ARG A 756 -28.59 29.41 -1.83
C ARG A 756 -27.76 30.45 -1.11
N PHE A 757 -26.55 30.76 -1.57
CA PHE A 757 -25.74 31.84 -1.02
C PHE A 757 -26.33 33.21 -1.42
N GLN A 758 -26.80 33.37 -2.66
CA GLN A 758 -27.58 34.54 -3.08
C GLN A 758 -28.87 34.70 -2.27
N ASP A 759 -29.58 33.61 -1.96
CA ASP A 759 -30.77 33.64 -1.10
C ASP A 759 -30.46 34.04 0.35
N PHE A 760 -29.28 33.70 0.86
CA PHE A 760 -28.80 34.11 2.19
C PHE A 760 -28.41 35.59 2.21
N LEU A 761 -27.61 36.05 1.23
CA LEU A 761 -27.25 37.47 1.10
C LEU A 761 -28.49 38.36 0.91
N ARG A 762 -29.46 37.94 0.10
CA ARG A 762 -30.75 38.66 -0.05
C ARG A 762 -31.61 38.71 1.23
N ARG A 763 -31.32 37.90 2.26
CA ARG A 763 -31.95 37.97 3.59
C ARG A 763 -31.17 38.87 4.57
N HIS A 764 -29.92 39.16 4.27
CA HIS A 764 -29.00 39.93 5.12
C HIS A 764 -28.29 41.05 4.32
N PRO A 765 -29.04 41.97 3.68
CA PRO A 765 -28.49 42.90 2.69
C PRO A 765 -27.50 43.93 3.24
N SER A 766 -27.42 44.11 4.56
CA SER A 766 -26.45 44.98 5.24
C SER A 766 -25.10 44.32 5.52
N ARG A 767 -24.89 43.05 5.16
CA ARG A 767 -23.64 42.32 5.42
C ARG A 767 -22.66 42.43 4.26
N VAL A 768 -21.48 42.98 4.54
CA VAL A 768 -20.31 42.88 3.66
C VAL A 768 -19.90 41.41 3.56
N ILE A 769 -19.64 40.92 2.34
CA ILE A 769 -19.15 39.56 2.13
C ILE A 769 -17.76 39.45 2.79
N SER A 770 -17.69 38.72 3.91
CA SER A 770 -16.50 38.47 4.73
C SER A 770 -16.29 36.97 4.97
N GLU A 771 -15.17 36.57 5.59
CA GLU A 771 -15.00 35.19 6.05
C GLU A 771 -16.10 34.79 7.05
N ASP A 772 -16.45 35.66 7.99
CA ASP A 772 -17.49 35.42 8.99
C ASP A 772 -18.85 35.22 8.34
N THR A 773 -19.23 36.07 7.37
CA THR A 773 -20.49 35.96 6.63
C THR A 773 -20.59 34.62 5.87
N VAL A 774 -19.46 34.06 5.43
CA VAL A 774 -19.41 32.73 4.80
C VAL A 774 -19.50 31.61 5.84
N LEU A 775 -18.86 31.74 7.00
CA LEU A 775 -18.99 30.79 8.10
C LEU A 775 -20.43 30.75 8.64
N GLU A 776 -21.06 31.91 8.85
CA GLU A 776 -22.45 32.04 9.26
C GLU A 776 -23.42 31.45 8.22
N PHE A 777 -23.17 31.63 6.92
CA PHE A 777 -23.94 30.93 5.87
C PHE A 777 -23.82 29.41 5.99
N LEU A 778 -22.62 28.88 6.26
CA LEU A 778 -22.38 27.44 6.38
C LEU A 778 -23.02 26.86 7.66
N THR A 779 -23.06 27.62 8.75
CA THR A 779 -23.81 27.31 9.98
C THR A 779 -25.32 27.31 9.70
N TRP A 780 -25.86 28.42 9.18
CA TRP A 780 -27.27 28.54 8.80
C TRP A 780 -27.73 27.41 7.86
N LEU A 781 -26.90 27.02 6.89
CA LEU A 781 -27.17 25.91 5.98
C LEU A 781 -27.24 24.55 6.68
N ALA A 782 -26.41 24.33 7.72
CA ALA A 782 -26.41 23.13 8.52
C ALA A 782 -27.70 23.01 9.33
N ASP A 783 -28.04 24.09 10.05
CA ASP A 783 -29.15 24.13 11.00
C ASP A 783 -30.51 24.15 10.28
N SER A 784 -30.70 25.09 9.34
CA SER A 784 -31.98 25.29 8.64
C SER A 784 -32.47 24.10 7.82
N THR A 785 -31.59 23.13 7.51
CA THR A 785 -31.96 21.96 6.71
C THR A 785 -31.30 20.63 7.17
N TYR A 786 -30.91 20.53 8.44
CA TYR A 786 -30.32 19.34 9.10
C TYR A 786 -29.29 18.60 8.22
N ARG A 787 -28.29 19.33 7.71
CA ARG A 787 -27.38 18.82 6.67
C ARG A 787 -26.17 18.10 7.24
N ALA A 788 -26.03 16.81 6.86
CA ALA A 788 -24.80 16.07 7.07
C ALA A 788 -23.56 16.85 6.54
N PRO A 789 -22.43 16.90 7.28
CA PRO A 789 -21.30 17.81 7.01
C PRO A 789 -20.74 17.79 5.59
N ALA A 790 -20.83 16.65 4.88
CA ALA A 790 -20.39 16.53 3.49
C ALA A 790 -21.18 17.44 2.52
N THR A 791 -22.41 17.83 2.88
CA THR A 791 -23.22 18.79 2.11
C THR A 791 -22.72 20.22 2.32
N VAL A 792 -22.45 20.59 3.56
CA VAL A 792 -21.92 21.92 3.94
C VAL A 792 -20.56 22.14 3.28
N LEU A 793 -19.68 21.13 3.31
CA LEU A 793 -18.40 21.14 2.58
C LEU A 793 -18.57 21.25 1.05
N ALA A 794 -19.64 20.70 0.46
CA ALA A 794 -19.91 20.87 -0.97
C ALA A 794 -20.39 22.28 -1.33
N HIS A 795 -21.10 22.98 -0.41
CA HIS A 795 -21.40 24.40 -0.56
C HIS A 795 -20.14 25.27 -0.39
N HIS A 796 -19.30 25.01 0.62
CA HIS A 796 -18.00 25.68 0.78
C HIS A 796 -17.12 25.54 -0.48
N ALA A 797 -16.97 24.32 -1.01
CA ALA A 797 -16.20 24.07 -2.22
C ALA A 797 -16.78 24.78 -3.46
N ALA A 798 -18.11 24.93 -3.55
CA ALA A 798 -18.73 25.70 -4.62
C ALA A 798 -18.45 27.22 -4.51
N LEU A 799 -18.31 27.76 -3.30
CA LEU A 799 -18.03 29.18 -3.06
C LEU A 799 -16.54 29.55 -3.11
N SER A 800 -15.64 28.57 -3.02
CA SER A 800 -14.20 28.83 -2.88
C SER A 800 -13.59 29.65 -4.03
N ASP A 801 -13.77 29.26 -5.31
CA ASP A 801 -13.22 30.05 -6.43
C ASP A 801 -13.83 31.47 -6.52
N PRO A 802 -15.17 31.66 -6.43
CA PRO A 802 -15.77 32.99 -6.41
C PRO A 802 -15.29 33.90 -5.27
N LEU A 803 -15.15 33.37 -4.05
CA LEU A 803 -14.68 34.14 -2.89
C LEU A 803 -13.22 34.55 -3.03
N LEU A 804 -12.35 33.62 -3.45
CA LEU A 804 -10.91 33.88 -3.61
C LEU A 804 -10.62 34.81 -4.80
N LEU A 805 -11.27 34.59 -5.94
CA LEU A 805 -11.00 35.37 -7.15
C LEU A 805 -11.71 36.72 -7.14
N GLY A 806 -12.95 36.79 -6.64
CA GLY A 806 -13.74 38.01 -6.59
C GLY A 806 -13.39 38.92 -5.42
N PHE A 807 -13.26 38.35 -4.22
CA PHE A 807 -13.15 39.10 -2.96
C PHE A 807 -11.81 38.91 -2.23
N ASN A 808 -10.90 38.09 -2.76
CA ASN A 808 -9.65 37.67 -2.09
C ASN A 808 -9.88 36.95 -0.74
N ILE A 809 -11.08 36.41 -0.51
CA ILE A 809 -11.47 35.72 0.73
C ILE A 809 -11.11 34.24 0.64
N LYS A 810 -10.39 33.75 1.65
CA LYS A 810 -10.06 32.34 1.81
C LYS A 810 -10.39 31.91 3.23
N VAL A 811 -11.51 31.19 3.40
CA VAL A 811 -11.97 30.68 4.70
C VAL A 811 -10.89 29.82 5.37
N SER A 812 -10.67 30.06 6.65
CA SER A 812 -9.65 29.42 7.46
C SER A 812 -10.05 27.98 7.84
N GLU A 813 -9.11 27.05 7.66
CA GLU A 813 -9.30 25.62 7.96
C GLU A 813 -9.66 25.34 9.42
N ARG A 814 -9.24 26.20 10.37
CA ARG A 814 -9.50 25.98 11.81
C ARG A 814 -10.96 26.24 12.18
N PRO A 815 -11.57 27.41 11.92
CA PRO A 815 -13.02 27.61 12.03
C PRO A 815 -13.83 26.57 11.26
N LEU A 816 -13.48 26.29 9.99
CA LEU A 816 -14.19 25.32 9.16
C LEU A 816 -14.14 23.90 9.75
N SER A 817 -13.01 23.49 10.34
CA SER A 817 -12.88 22.21 11.04
C SER A 817 -13.66 22.17 12.36
N LEU A 818 -13.75 23.29 13.09
CA LEU A 818 -14.55 23.37 14.33
C LEU A 818 -16.05 23.29 14.02
N LEU A 819 -16.54 24.04 13.03
CA LEU A 819 -17.92 23.92 12.52
C LEU A 819 -18.23 22.48 12.08
N ARG A 820 -17.32 21.85 11.34
CA ARG A 820 -17.42 20.42 10.95
C ARG A 820 -17.47 19.46 12.15
N MET A 821 -16.85 19.81 13.29
CA MET A 821 -16.92 19.02 14.52
C MET A 821 -18.25 19.24 15.26
N GLY A 822 -18.70 20.49 15.39
CA GLY A 822 -20.00 20.82 15.99
C GLY A 822 -21.17 20.14 15.28
N ILE A 823 -21.24 20.26 13.95
CA ILE A 823 -22.29 19.60 13.15
C ILE A 823 -22.25 18.07 13.33
N ARG A 824 -21.07 17.46 13.48
CA ARG A 824 -20.94 16.01 13.75
C ARG A 824 -21.43 15.61 15.14
N ALA A 825 -21.17 16.43 16.16
CA ALA A 825 -21.65 16.19 17.52
C ALA A 825 -23.19 16.23 17.57
N GLY A 826 -23.80 17.22 16.90
CA GLY A 826 -25.27 17.33 16.79
C GLY A 826 -25.93 16.36 15.80
N THR A 827 -25.17 15.65 14.96
CA THR A 827 -25.72 14.69 13.98
C THR A 827 -24.96 13.36 13.97
N ALA A 828 -24.88 12.70 15.13
CA ALA A 828 -24.33 11.35 15.27
C ALA A 828 -25.02 10.35 14.32
N PRO A 829 -24.38 9.89 13.23
CA PRO A 829 -25.06 9.10 12.21
C PRO A 829 -24.96 7.62 12.59
N HIS A 830 -25.89 7.15 13.43
CA HIS A 830 -25.97 5.73 13.77
C HIS A 830 -26.22 4.91 12.49
N ARG A 831 -25.17 4.24 12.02
CA ARG A 831 -25.21 3.52 10.74
C ARG A 831 -25.90 2.18 10.95
N ALA A 832 -27.02 1.98 10.27
CA ALA A 832 -27.65 0.67 10.16
C ALA A 832 -26.63 -0.37 9.65
N GLN A 833 -26.33 -1.37 10.47
CA GLN A 833 -25.42 -2.47 10.12
C GLN A 833 -26.13 -3.51 9.23
N THR A 834 -27.46 -3.51 9.26
CA THR A 834 -28.40 -4.30 8.47
C THR A 834 -29.12 -3.43 7.43
N PRO A 835 -29.69 -4.02 6.36
CA PRO A 835 -30.63 -3.32 5.50
C PRO A 835 -31.94 -3.01 6.25
N SER A 836 -32.55 -1.87 5.94
CA SER A 836 -33.82 -1.42 6.55
C SER A 836 -35.06 -1.99 5.84
N TRP A 837 -34.97 -3.22 5.32
CA TRP A 837 -35.97 -3.97 4.56
C TRP A 837 -35.43 -5.38 4.29
N SER A 838 -36.32 -6.37 4.16
CA SER A 838 -36.01 -7.77 3.89
C SER A 838 -35.87 -8.04 2.40
N LEU A 839 -34.70 -8.55 1.97
CA LEU A 839 -34.53 -9.03 0.60
C LEU A 839 -35.45 -10.22 0.29
N HIS A 840 -35.66 -11.13 1.25
CA HIS A 840 -36.53 -12.30 1.05
C HIS A 840 -37.94 -11.85 0.65
N ARG A 841 -38.60 -11.00 1.45
CA ARG A 841 -39.98 -10.55 1.18
C ARG A 841 -40.13 -9.87 -0.19
N VAL A 842 -39.16 -9.03 -0.59
CA VAL A 842 -39.17 -8.37 -1.90
C VAL A 842 -38.91 -9.34 -3.07
N LEU A 843 -38.15 -10.42 -2.87
CA LEU A 843 -38.01 -11.48 -3.87
C LEU A 843 -39.30 -12.32 -3.98
N SER A 844 -39.96 -12.63 -2.87
CA SER A 844 -41.26 -13.35 -2.85
C SER A 844 -42.42 -12.52 -3.42
N TYR A 845 -42.33 -11.18 -3.36
CA TYR A 845 -43.22 -10.28 -4.13
C TYR A 845 -42.97 -10.36 -5.66
N LEU A 846 -41.79 -10.78 -6.11
CA LEU A 846 -41.44 -10.89 -7.53
C LEU A 846 -41.63 -12.31 -8.11
N THR A 847 -41.91 -13.32 -7.28
CA THR A 847 -42.38 -14.65 -7.71
C THR A 847 -43.87 -14.64 -8.04
N PHE A 848 -44.26 -13.79 -9.00
CA PHE A 848 -45.56 -13.94 -9.68
C PHE A 848 -45.57 -15.26 -10.48
N GLU A 849 -46.56 -16.10 -10.21
CA GLU A 849 -46.84 -17.34 -10.93
C GLU A 849 -48.24 -17.28 -11.58
N GLY A 850 -48.46 -18.04 -12.66
CA GLY A 850 -49.79 -18.31 -13.23
C GLY A 850 -50.51 -17.20 -14.03
N VAL A 851 -50.07 -15.93 -14.01
CA VAL A 851 -50.79 -14.81 -14.65
C VAL A 851 -49.94 -14.14 -15.76
N PRO A 852 -50.51 -13.83 -16.95
CA PRO A 852 -49.83 -13.03 -17.96
C PRO A 852 -49.56 -11.61 -17.43
N LEU A 853 -48.29 -11.31 -17.18
CA LEU A 853 -47.87 -10.07 -16.54
C LEU A 853 -47.95 -8.88 -17.50
N GLU A 854 -48.66 -7.82 -17.09
CA GLU A 854 -48.54 -6.51 -17.74
C GLU A 854 -47.06 -6.08 -17.87
N VAL A 855 -46.77 -5.31 -18.92
CA VAL A 855 -45.48 -4.65 -19.15
C VAL A 855 -44.97 -3.89 -17.90
N CYS A 856 -45.88 -3.36 -17.06
CA CYS A 856 -45.51 -2.65 -15.84
C CYS A 856 -44.94 -3.56 -14.73
N HIS A 857 -45.32 -4.84 -14.69
CA HIS A 857 -44.81 -5.85 -13.76
C HIS A 857 -43.53 -6.50 -14.29
N LEU A 858 -43.48 -6.80 -15.60
CA LEU A 858 -42.25 -7.24 -16.27
C LEU A 858 -41.12 -6.20 -16.10
N LEU A 859 -41.44 -4.91 -16.26
CA LEU A 859 -40.52 -3.80 -15.98
C LEU A 859 -39.99 -3.82 -14.54
N GLN A 860 -40.86 -3.96 -13.54
CA GLN A 860 -40.47 -4.01 -12.12
C GLN A 860 -39.52 -5.19 -11.85
N LYS A 861 -39.90 -6.38 -12.35
CA LYS A 861 -39.17 -7.63 -12.15
C LYS A 861 -37.80 -7.61 -12.84
N ALA A 862 -37.74 -7.23 -14.11
CA ALA A 862 -36.49 -7.08 -14.85
C ALA A 862 -35.57 -6.02 -14.22
N LEU A 863 -36.10 -4.84 -13.90
CA LEU A 863 -35.30 -3.75 -13.33
C LEU A 863 -34.71 -4.11 -11.95
N PHE A 864 -35.49 -4.73 -11.07
CA PHE A 864 -35.02 -5.10 -9.73
C PHE A 864 -34.01 -6.25 -9.78
N LEU A 865 -34.30 -7.32 -10.54
CA LEU A 865 -33.40 -8.46 -10.68
C LEU A 865 -32.07 -8.07 -11.35
N LEU A 866 -32.08 -7.21 -12.37
CA LEU A 866 -30.86 -6.69 -12.99
C LEU A 866 -30.11 -5.72 -12.05
N ALA A 867 -30.79 -4.89 -11.27
CA ALA A 867 -30.15 -4.05 -10.25
C ALA A 867 -29.44 -4.89 -9.16
N LEU A 868 -30.05 -6.01 -8.76
CA LEU A 868 -29.50 -6.97 -7.79
C LEU A 868 -28.34 -7.78 -8.39
N ALA A 869 -28.47 -8.27 -9.62
CA ALA A 869 -27.44 -9.09 -10.29
C ALA A 869 -26.18 -8.30 -10.69
N THR A 870 -26.34 -7.03 -11.10
CA THR A 870 -25.23 -6.19 -11.58
C THR A 870 -24.61 -5.30 -10.49
N GLY A 871 -25.35 -4.99 -9.41
CA GLY A 871 -24.98 -3.96 -8.44
C GLY A 871 -24.93 -2.54 -9.04
N TYR A 872 -25.46 -2.32 -10.25
CA TYR A 872 -25.40 -1.04 -10.93
C TYR A 872 -26.22 0.04 -10.20
N ARG A 873 -25.71 1.27 -10.20
CA ARG A 873 -26.44 2.44 -9.68
C ARG A 873 -27.56 2.84 -10.64
N ALA A 874 -28.60 3.53 -10.16
CA ALA A 874 -29.74 3.95 -10.99
C ALA A 874 -29.37 4.72 -12.28
N SER A 875 -28.21 5.39 -12.34
CA SER A 875 -27.72 6.01 -13.58
C SER A 875 -26.89 5.11 -14.50
N GLN A 876 -26.32 4.00 -14.02
CA GLN A 876 -25.80 2.93 -14.89
C GLN A 876 -26.98 2.16 -15.51
N LEU A 877 -28.01 1.85 -14.71
CA LEU A 877 -29.24 1.18 -15.19
C LEU A 877 -29.99 1.99 -16.25
N ALA A 878 -30.04 3.33 -16.11
CA ALA A 878 -30.64 4.23 -17.11
C ALA A 878 -29.78 4.40 -18.39
N ALA A 879 -28.53 3.93 -18.38
CA ALA A 879 -27.61 3.99 -19.51
C ALA A 879 -27.45 2.62 -20.23
N LEU A 880 -28.22 1.62 -19.82
CA LEU A 880 -28.36 0.35 -20.53
C LEU A 880 -29.17 0.57 -21.82
N THR A 881 -28.81 -0.17 -22.87
CA THR A 881 -29.43 -0.09 -24.21
C THR A 881 -29.89 -1.49 -24.63
N ARG A 882 -30.56 -1.61 -25.78
CA ARG A 882 -30.94 -2.90 -26.40
C ARG A 882 -30.04 -3.29 -27.56
N HIS A 883 -29.13 -2.40 -27.96
CA HIS A 883 -28.14 -2.67 -29.00
C HIS A 883 -27.30 -3.89 -28.60
N THR A 884 -27.26 -4.90 -29.48
CA THR A 884 -26.66 -6.22 -29.18
C THR A 884 -25.17 -6.17 -28.85
N ALA A 885 -24.46 -5.12 -29.27
CA ALA A 885 -23.08 -4.84 -28.88
C ALA A 885 -22.89 -4.54 -27.38
N PHE A 886 -23.96 -4.17 -26.66
CA PHE A 886 -23.93 -3.79 -25.23
C PHE A 886 -24.93 -4.57 -24.37
N SER A 887 -25.88 -5.29 -24.97
CA SER A 887 -26.80 -6.18 -24.27
C SER A 887 -27.20 -7.35 -25.17
N SER A 888 -26.56 -8.50 -24.96
CA SER A 888 -26.74 -9.73 -25.75
C SER A 888 -26.96 -10.93 -24.85
N VAL A 889 -27.91 -11.79 -25.22
CA VAL A 889 -28.13 -13.09 -24.59
C VAL A 889 -27.52 -14.16 -25.49
N THR A 890 -26.92 -15.20 -24.90
CA THR A 890 -26.42 -16.35 -25.68
C THR A 890 -27.56 -17.10 -26.38
N PRO A 891 -27.35 -17.73 -27.55
CA PRO A 891 -28.43 -18.39 -28.31
C PRO A 891 -29.15 -19.50 -27.55
N ASN A 892 -28.45 -20.17 -26.63
CA ASN A 892 -29.00 -21.18 -25.73
C ASN A 892 -29.52 -20.61 -24.39
N LEU A 893 -29.71 -19.28 -24.32
CA LEU A 893 -30.23 -18.54 -23.16
C LEU A 893 -29.49 -18.82 -21.83
N THR A 894 -28.20 -19.17 -21.89
CA THR A 894 -27.38 -19.49 -20.70
C THR A 894 -26.85 -18.26 -19.96
N SER A 895 -26.64 -17.13 -20.65
CA SER A 895 -26.19 -15.89 -20.01
C SER A 895 -26.53 -14.63 -20.82
N LEU A 896 -26.64 -13.50 -20.12
CA LEU A 896 -26.81 -12.14 -20.63
C LEU A 896 -25.51 -11.35 -20.42
N THR A 897 -24.80 -11.01 -21.48
CA THR A 897 -23.71 -10.01 -21.44
C THR A 897 -24.31 -8.61 -21.48
N ILE A 898 -24.03 -7.78 -20.46
CA ILE A 898 -24.63 -6.45 -20.31
C ILE A 898 -23.60 -5.37 -19.92
N SER A 899 -23.73 -4.18 -20.52
CA SER A 899 -22.91 -3.00 -20.25
C SER A 899 -23.68 -1.69 -20.50
N PRO A 900 -23.29 -0.57 -19.84
CA PRO A 900 -23.80 0.76 -20.18
C PRO A 900 -23.26 1.24 -21.54
N SER A 901 -24.05 2.08 -22.23
CA SER A 901 -23.66 2.74 -23.48
C SER A 901 -22.28 3.44 -23.39
N PRO A 902 -21.41 3.35 -24.42
CA PRO A 902 -20.11 4.03 -24.43
C PRO A 902 -20.17 5.57 -24.28
N ALA A 903 -21.31 6.20 -24.55
CA ALA A 903 -21.55 7.62 -24.31
C ALA A 903 -21.69 7.97 -22.81
N PHE A 904 -21.92 6.98 -21.95
CA PHE A 904 -21.97 7.14 -20.50
C PHE A 904 -20.60 6.94 -19.86
N LEU A 905 -20.21 7.88 -19.00
CA LEU A 905 -19.03 7.78 -18.13
C LEU A 905 -19.49 7.83 -16.66
N ALA A 906 -19.06 6.87 -15.85
CA ALA A 906 -19.38 6.89 -14.42
C ALA A 906 -18.64 8.02 -13.68
N LYS A 907 -19.08 8.33 -12.46
CA LYS A 907 -18.53 9.46 -11.68
C LYS A 907 -17.05 9.27 -11.30
N ASN A 908 -16.57 8.02 -11.31
CA ASN A 908 -15.23 7.64 -10.87
C ASN A 908 -14.37 7.04 -12.01
N GLU A 909 -14.93 6.90 -13.21
CA GLU A 909 -14.23 6.35 -14.39
C GLU A 909 -13.48 7.46 -15.15
N GLN A 910 -12.46 7.05 -15.91
CA GLN A 910 -11.82 7.87 -16.94
C GLN A 910 -12.07 7.26 -18.31
N ALA A 911 -11.76 7.98 -19.40
CA ALA A 911 -12.04 7.49 -20.75
C ALA A 911 -11.32 6.15 -21.05
N ASP A 912 -10.13 5.98 -20.46
CA ASP A 912 -9.19 4.88 -20.66
C ASP A 912 -9.32 3.76 -19.60
N ASP A 913 -10.14 3.97 -18.56
CA ASP A 913 -10.32 3.08 -17.42
C ASP A 913 -11.83 2.89 -17.18
N ARG A 914 -12.43 2.06 -18.03
CA ARG A 914 -13.87 1.75 -18.09
C ARG A 914 -14.11 0.33 -17.59
N ILE A 915 -15.19 0.13 -16.84
CA ILE A 915 -15.62 -1.21 -16.43
C ILE A 915 -16.10 -1.98 -17.67
N GLY A 916 -15.47 -3.12 -17.93
CA GLY A 916 -15.83 -4.01 -19.05
C GLY A 916 -17.23 -4.64 -18.90
N PRO A 917 -17.75 -5.27 -19.97
CA PRO A 917 -19.07 -5.88 -19.95
C PRO A 917 -19.18 -7.00 -18.92
N LEU A 918 -20.33 -7.07 -18.25
CA LEU A 918 -20.61 -8.05 -17.21
C LEU A 918 -21.54 -9.13 -17.78
N ALA A 919 -21.11 -10.39 -17.80
CA ALA A 919 -22.03 -11.50 -18.03
C ALA A 919 -22.84 -11.79 -16.76
N VAL A 920 -24.15 -11.94 -16.91
CA VAL A 920 -25.12 -12.30 -15.87
C VAL A 920 -25.69 -13.67 -16.26
N PRO A 921 -25.52 -14.72 -15.43
CA PRO A 921 -25.90 -16.07 -15.80
C PRO A 921 -27.41 -16.32 -15.63
N SER A 922 -27.90 -17.31 -16.36
CA SER A 922 -29.25 -17.85 -16.17
C SER A 922 -29.34 -18.74 -14.94
N PHE A 923 -30.53 -18.87 -14.40
CA PHE A 923 -30.85 -19.78 -13.29
C PHE A 923 -31.90 -20.76 -13.78
N LEU A 924 -31.50 -22.02 -13.92
CA LEU A 924 -32.40 -23.12 -14.23
C LEU A 924 -32.76 -23.87 -12.94
N ARG A 925 -33.97 -24.42 -12.90
CA ARG A 925 -34.47 -25.32 -11.88
C ARG A 925 -35.34 -26.35 -12.59
N ASP A 926 -35.06 -27.63 -12.37
CA ASP A 926 -35.87 -28.75 -12.87
C ASP A 926 -36.10 -28.63 -14.41
N GLY A 927 -35.01 -28.33 -15.14
CA GLY A 927 -34.98 -28.08 -16.59
C GLY A 927 -35.45 -26.68 -17.05
N ASN A 928 -36.27 -25.99 -16.26
CA ASN A 928 -36.95 -24.76 -16.62
C ASN A 928 -36.28 -23.50 -16.04
N PHE A 929 -36.61 -22.30 -16.53
CA PHE A 929 -36.12 -21.06 -15.92
C PHE A 929 -36.71 -20.84 -14.54
N HIS A 930 -35.85 -20.58 -13.55
CA HIS A 930 -36.29 -20.21 -12.22
C HIS A 930 -37.14 -18.92 -12.26
N PRO A 931 -38.26 -18.80 -11.52
CA PRO A 931 -39.13 -17.61 -11.56
C PRO A 931 -38.45 -16.28 -11.23
N LEU A 932 -37.27 -16.30 -10.60
CA LEU A 932 -36.42 -15.13 -10.29
C LEU A 932 -35.16 -15.03 -11.18
N CYS A 933 -35.10 -15.71 -12.33
CA CYS A 933 -33.97 -15.62 -13.25
C CYS A 933 -33.88 -14.21 -13.91
N PRO A 934 -32.76 -13.47 -13.74
CA PRO A 934 -32.59 -12.13 -14.34
C PRO A 934 -32.57 -12.16 -15.86
N VAL A 935 -32.03 -13.23 -16.47
CA VAL A 935 -31.96 -13.39 -17.93
C VAL A 935 -33.36 -13.63 -18.51
N HIS A 936 -34.13 -14.55 -17.93
CA HIS A 936 -35.52 -14.79 -18.34
C HIS A 936 -36.39 -13.53 -18.16
N ALA A 937 -36.26 -12.82 -17.04
CA ALA A 937 -36.97 -11.56 -16.81
C ALA A 937 -36.54 -10.44 -17.78
N PHE A 938 -35.26 -10.38 -18.18
CA PHE A 938 -34.78 -9.47 -19.23
C PHE A 938 -35.41 -9.80 -20.58
N VAL A 939 -35.37 -11.07 -21.01
CA VAL A 939 -35.93 -11.52 -22.29
C VAL A 939 -37.42 -11.20 -22.35
N ALA A 940 -38.22 -11.68 -21.38
CA ALA A 940 -39.66 -11.44 -21.36
C ALA A 940 -40.04 -9.95 -21.38
N TYR A 941 -39.27 -9.08 -20.70
CA TYR A 941 -39.50 -7.64 -20.74
C TYR A 941 -39.12 -6.99 -22.09
N VAL A 942 -38.00 -7.40 -22.71
CA VAL A 942 -37.60 -6.92 -24.05
C VAL A 942 -38.61 -7.39 -25.10
N GLU A 943 -39.11 -8.63 -25.00
CA GLU A 943 -40.11 -9.19 -25.89
C GLU A 943 -41.46 -8.47 -25.80
N ALA A 944 -41.97 -8.27 -24.58
CA ALA A 944 -43.18 -7.49 -24.32
C ALA A 944 -43.04 -5.99 -24.65
N THR A 945 -41.87 -5.54 -25.11
CA THR A 945 -41.61 -4.15 -25.53
C THR A 945 -40.84 -4.04 -26.85
N ARG A 946 -40.92 -5.05 -27.74
CA ARG A 946 -40.17 -5.10 -29.03
C ARG A 946 -40.29 -3.83 -29.90
N GLY A 947 -41.42 -3.12 -29.84
CA GLY A 947 -41.66 -1.88 -30.58
C GLY A 947 -41.05 -0.58 -30.01
N ALA A 948 -40.33 -0.64 -28.88
CA ALA A 948 -39.66 0.53 -28.30
C ALA A 948 -38.20 0.67 -28.78
N SER A 949 -37.69 1.92 -28.86
CA SER A 949 -36.36 2.24 -29.41
C SER A 949 -35.21 1.39 -28.80
N PRO A 950 -34.12 1.14 -29.57
CA PRO A 950 -33.00 0.36 -29.08
C PRO A 950 -32.09 1.14 -28.11
N ASP A 951 -32.22 2.46 -28.00
CA ASP A 951 -31.23 3.32 -27.35
C ASP A 951 -31.31 3.32 -25.82
N HIS A 952 -32.43 2.85 -25.28
CA HIS A 952 -32.62 2.63 -23.85
C HIS A 952 -33.22 1.25 -23.58
N LEU A 953 -32.82 0.60 -22.48
CA LEU A 953 -33.41 -0.67 -22.09
C LEU A 953 -34.83 -0.49 -21.51
N PHE A 954 -34.98 0.42 -20.53
CA PHE A 954 -36.19 0.56 -19.72
C PHE A 954 -37.05 1.77 -20.12
N TYR A 955 -38.35 1.54 -20.29
CA TYR A 955 -39.35 2.53 -20.72
C TYR A 955 -40.53 2.59 -19.73
N ASN A 956 -41.23 3.72 -19.69
CA ASN A 956 -42.45 3.89 -18.93
C ASN A 956 -43.64 3.29 -19.69
N SER A 957 -44.20 2.19 -19.20
CA SER A 957 -45.30 1.44 -19.83
C SER A 957 -46.58 2.26 -20.09
N ARG A 958 -46.77 3.43 -19.46
CA ARG A 958 -47.93 4.31 -19.68
C ARG A 958 -47.67 5.49 -20.64
N SER A 959 -46.43 5.71 -21.09
CA SER A 959 -46.10 6.92 -21.87
C SER A 959 -44.99 6.74 -22.91
N GLY A 960 -44.48 5.51 -23.13
CA GLY A 960 -43.42 5.21 -24.11
C GLY A 960 -42.04 5.81 -23.81
N ASN A 961 -41.94 6.76 -22.87
CA ASN A 961 -40.73 7.54 -22.62
C ASN A 961 -39.67 6.75 -21.82
N PRO A 962 -38.36 6.96 -22.08
CA PRO A 962 -37.28 6.24 -21.40
C PRO A 962 -37.14 6.60 -19.92
N LEU A 963 -36.70 5.63 -19.10
CA LEU A 963 -36.60 5.81 -17.65
C LEU A 963 -35.27 6.44 -17.21
N PHE A 964 -35.29 7.77 -17.08
CA PHE A 964 -34.19 8.52 -16.47
C PHE A 964 -33.83 8.06 -15.04
N PRO A 965 -32.60 8.33 -14.54
CA PRO A 965 -32.10 7.79 -13.27
C PRO A 965 -32.98 8.08 -12.04
N ARG A 966 -33.68 9.23 -12.02
CA ARG A 966 -34.61 9.59 -10.93
C ARG A 966 -35.88 8.74 -10.96
N SER A 967 -36.34 8.33 -12.14
CA SER A 967 -37.50 7.44 -12.30
C SER A 967 -37.15 6.01 -11.91
N ILE A 968 -36.00 5.49 -12.35
CA ILE A 968 -35.47 4.19 -11.90
C ILE A 968 -35.31 4.14 -10.38
N ALA A 969 -34.76 5.20 -9.77
CA ALA A 969 -34.61 5.24 -8.31
C ALA A 969 -35.95 5.19 -7.58
N ARG A 970 -37.00 5.90 -8.05
CA ARG A 970 -38.35 5.79 -7.46
C ARG A 970 -38.94 4.39 -7.64
N LEU A 971 -38.74 3.76 -8.80
CA LEU A 971 -39.33 2.44 -9.08
C LEU A 971 -38.66 1.33 -8.24
N LEU A 972 -37.34 1.41 -8.03
CA LEU A 972 -36.63 0.51 -7.10
C LEU A 972 -37.07 0.69 -5.64
N CYS A 973 -37.36 1.93 -5.20
CA CYS A 973 -37.99 2.16 -3.89
C CYS A 973 -39.38 1.52 -3.83
N ARG A 974 -40.23 1.76 -4.84
CA ARG A 974 -41.60 1.21 -4.89
C ARG A 974 -41.67 -0.32 -4.88
N VAL A 975 -40.76 -1.00 -5.57
CA VAL A 975 -40.70 -2.48 -5.54
C VAL A 975 -40.38 -2.98 -4.12
N ILE A 976 -39.58 -2.26 -3.34
CA ILE A 976 -39.35 -2.57 -1.93
C ILE A 976 -40.56 -2.18 -1.07
N GLU A 977 -41.16 -1.01 -1.28
CA GLU A 977 -42.34 -0.53 -0.53
C GLU A 977 -43.54 -1.47 -0.69
N ASN A 978 -43.72 -2.05 -1.88
CA ASN A 978 -44.76 -3.04 -2.15
C ASN A 978 -44.42 -4.42 -1.56
N GLY A 979 -43.14 -4.84 -1.62
CA GLY A 979 -42.72 -6.18 -1.18
C GLY A 979 -42.41 -6.31 0.30
N ASP A 980 -42.08 -5.23 1.01
CA ASP A 980 -41.82 -5.20 2.44
C ASP A 980 -42.32 -3.89 3.08
N PRO A 981 -43.65 -3.71 3.20
CA PRO A 981 -44.29 -2.47 3.62
C PRO A 981 -43.92 -2.05 5.05
N GLY A 982 -44.10 -0.75 5.34
CA GLY A 982 -43.75 -0.11 6.62
C GLY A 982 -42.35 0.52 6.66
N HIS A 983 -41.52 0.28 5.64
CA HIS A 983 -40.15 0.81 5.56
C HIS A 983 -40.04 2.03 4.63
N ALA A 984 -38.97 2.83 4.81
CA ALA A 984 -38.64 3.99 3.97
C ALA A 984 -37.36 3.73 3.13
N PRO A 985 -37.41 2.86 2.10
CA PRO A 985 -36.23 2.46 1.35
C PRO A 985 -35.64 3.59 0.51
N ARG A 986 -34.34 3.49 0.24
CA ARG A 986 -33.61 4.39 -0.66
C ARG A 986 -32.92 3.55 -1.71
N ALA A 987 -33.17 3.75 -3.01
CA ALA A 987 -32.67 2.92 -4.11
C ALA A 987 -31.18 2.51 -4.08
N HIS A 988 -30.32 3.26 -3.39
CA HIS A 988 -28.94 2.84 -3.12
C HIS A 988 -28.81 1.57 -2.24
N SER A 989 -29.88 1.15 -1.54
CA SER A 989 -29.92 0.00 -0.66
C SER A 989 -29.93 -1.31 -1.42
N VAL A 990 -30.59 -1.39 -2.59
CA VAL A 990 -30.54 -2.55 -3.50
C VAL A 990 -29.09 -2.84 -3.87
N ARG A 991 -28.35 -1.81 -4.31
CA ARG A 991 -26.92 -1.89 -4.57
C ARG A 991 -26.12 -2.25 -3.31
N GLY A 992 -26.45 -1.69 -2.15
CA GLY A 992 -25.81 -2.04 -0.88
C GLY A 992 -25.95 -3.53 -0.55
N VAL A 993 -27.17 -4.06 -0.59
CA VAL A 993 -27.52 -5.48 -0.38
C VAL A 993 -26.79 -6.37 -1.40
N ALA A 994 -26.96 -6.12 -2.69
CA ALA A 994 -26.30 -6.86 -3.78
C ALA A 994 -24.78 -7.00 -3.58
N THR A 995 -24.13 -5.89 -3.24
CA THR A 995 -22.66 -5.84 -3.16
C THR A 995 -22.12 -6.21 -1.78
N SER A 996 -22.97 -6.21 -0.76
CA SER A 996 -22.69 -6.84 0.54
C SER A 996 -22.78 -8.36 0.44
N HIS A 997 -23.78 -8.93 -0.26
CA HIS A 997 -23.79 -10.36 -0.62
C HIS A 997 -22.49 -10.75 -1.37
N ALA A 998 -22.10 -9.96 -2.37
CA ALA A 998 -20.87 -10.22 -3.12
C ALA A 998 -19.60 -10.12 -2.24
N PHE A 999 -19.53 -9.17 -1.31
CA PHE A 999 -18.41 -9.09 -0.35
C PHE A 999 -18.40 -10.28 0.62
N LEU A 1000 -19.54 -10.61 1.23
CA LEU A 1000 -19.68 -11.71 2.20
C LEU A 1000 -19.39 -13.09 1.59
N ARG A 1001 -19.40 -13.22 0.25
CA ARG A 1001 -19.03 -14.44 -0.48
C ARG A 1001 -17.64 -14.43 -1.13
N THR A 1002 -17.01 -13.28 -1.31
CA THR A 1002 -15.68 -13.19 -1.95
C THR A 1002 -14.57 -12.72 -1.01
N HIS A 1003 -14.92 -12.16 0.15
CA HIS A 1003 -14.07 -11.53 1.17
C HIS A 1003 -13.07 -10.45 0.67
N SER A 1004 -13.03 -10.15 -0.63
CA SER A 1004 -12.19 -9.08 -1.21
C SER A 1004 -13.01 -7.81 -1.43
N VAL A 1005 -12.71 -6.81 -0.60
CA VAL A 1005 -13.24 -5.45 -0.69
C VAL A 1005 -12.78 -4.78 -1.99
N GLU A 1006 -11.60 -5.16 -2.49
CA GLU A 1006 -10.94 -4.67 -3.68
C GLU A 1006 -11.68 -5.16 -4.93
N ARG A 1007 -11.92 -6.47 -5.03
CA ARG A 1007 -12.62 -7.06 -6.18
C ARG A 1007 -14.06 -6.54 -6.29
N VAL A 1008 -14.73 -6.31 -5.16
CA VAL A 1008 -16.06 -5.65 -5.15
C VAL A 1008 -15.96 -4.16 -5.49
N ARG A 1009 -14.97 -3.42 -4.95
CA ARG A 1009 -14.72 -2.00 -5.27
C ARG A 1009 -14.57 -1.80 -6.78
N ASP A 1010 -13.74 -2.62 -7.42
CA ASP A 1010 -13.34 -2.46 -8.81
C ASP A 1010 -14.52 -2.75 -9.75
N LEU A 1011 -15.17 -3.90 -9.59
CA LEU A 1011 -16.31 -4.29 -10.42
C LEU A 1011 -17.56 -3.40 -10.21
N GLY A 1012 -17.66 -2.74 -9.05
CA GLY A 1012 -18.70 -1.75 -8.79
C GLY A 1012 -18.34 -0.30 -9.17
N GLY A 1013 -17.09 0.00 -9.52
CA GLY A 1013 -16.66 1.36 -9.89
C GLY A 1013 -16.60 2.36 -8.74
N TRP A 1014 -16.11 1.97 -7.57
CA TRP A 1014 -15.96 2.88 -6.41
C TRP A 1014 -14.54 3.44 -6.29
N ALA A 1015 -14.43 4.77 -6.11
CA ALA A 1015 -13.16 5.47 -5.99
C ALA A 1015 -12.25 5.04 -4.80
N SER A 1016 -12.79 4.33 -3.79
CA SER A 1016 -11.97 3.68 -2.76
C SER A 1016 -12.70 2.54 -2.05
N THR A 1017 -11.92 1.60 -1.49
CA THR A 1017 -12.40 0.53 -0.60
C THR A 1017 -13.11 1.10 0.62
N SER A 1018 -12.53 2.13 1.24
CA SER A 1018 -13.10 2.87 2.37
C SER A 1018 -14.47 3.50 2.03
N TYR A 1019 -14.66 4.07 0.83
CA TYR A 1019 -15.96 4.63 0.43
C TYR A 1019 -17.04 3.55 0.22
N PHE A 1020 -16.68 2.36 -0.30
CA PHE A 1020 -17.58 1.20 -0.31
C PHE A 1020 -17.90 0.73 1.13
N ARG A 1021 -16.86 0.44 1.93
CA ARG A 1021 -16.98 -0.01 3.34
C ARG A 1021 -17.82 0.92 4.21
N THR A 1022 -17.74 2.24 4.01
CA THR A 1022 -18.43 3.23 4.86
C THR A 1022 -19.84 3.59 4.39
N ARG A 1023 -20.22 3.30 3.13
CA ARG A 1023 -21.50 3.77 2.54
C ARG A 1023 -22.42 2.70 1.97
N TYR A 1024 -21.91 1.50 1.66
CA TYR A 1024 -22.70 0.48 0.94
C TYR A 1024 -22.65 -0.91 1.59
N LEU A 1025 -21.59 -1.22 2.36
CA LEU A 1025 -21.47 -2.50 3.05
C LEU A 1025 -22.47 -2.61 4.23
N PHE A 1026 -23.25 -3.68 4.26
CA PHE A 1026 -23.98 -4.16 5.43
C PHE A 1026 -23.20 -5.35 6.04
N HIS A 1027 -23.18 -5.45 7.37
CA HIS A 1027 -22.46 -6.50 8.10
C HIS A 1027 -23.36 -7.72 8.36
N SER A 1028 -24.67 -7.52 8.42
CA SER A 1028 -25.69 -8.57 8.33
C SER A 1028 -26.71 -8.19 7.27
N LEU A 1029 -27.39 -9.20 6.69
CA LEU A 1029 -28.36 -9.03 5.61
C LEU A 1029 -29.79 -9.36 6.02
N SER A 1030 -29.98 -10.09 7.13
CA SER A 1030 -31.28 -10.22 7.79
C SER A 1030 -31.59 -8.90 8.50
N PRO A 1031 -32.75 -8.26 8.29
CA PRO A 1031 -33.20 -7.23 9.22
C PRO A 1031 -33.37 -7.87 10.61
N THR A 1032 -32.98 -7.17 11.66
CA THR A 1032 -33.27 -7.61 13.02
C THR A 1032 -34.79 -7.70 13.21
N PRO A 1033 -35.32 -8.76 13.86
CA PRO A 1033 -36.71 -8.73 14.28
C PRO A 1033 -36.90 -7.51 15.19
N CYS A 1034 -38.00 -6.77 14.98
CA CYS A 1034 -38.30 -5.64 15.83
C CYS A 1034 -38.60 -6.18 17.24
N VAL A 1035 -37.67 -5.96 18.17
CA VAL A 1035 -38.01 -5.91 19.59
C VAL A 1035 -39.19 -4.93 19.71
N ALA A 1036 -40.24 -5.34 20.41
CA ALA A 1036 -41.42 -4.52 20.60
C ALA A 1036 -41.05 -3.28 21.43
N MET A 1037 -40.60 -2.23 20.74
CA MET A 1037 -40.58 -0.87 21.29
C MET A 1037 -41.98 -0.59 21.81
N GLY A 1038 -42.07 -0.16 23.06
CA GLY A 1038 -43.34 0.11 23.73
C GLY A 1038 -44.21 1.08 22.95
N THR A 1039 -45.50 1.07 23.27
CA THR A 1039 -46.53 1.96 22.72
C THR A 1039 -45.99 3.37 22.44
N PRO A 1040 -46.18 3.92 21.22
CA PRO A 1040 -45.75 5.27 20.94
C PRO A 1040 -46.47 6.24 21.89
N PRO A 1041 -45.80 7.30 22.37
CA PRO A 1041 -46.43 8.27 23.27
C PRO A 1041 -47.67 8.87 22.58
N SER A 1042 -48.78 8.88 23.32
CA SER A 1042 -50.10 9.27 22.82
C SER A 1042 -50.08 10.71 22.31
N ILE A 1043 -50.33 10.88 21.02
CA ILE A 1043 -50.59 12.20 20.44
C ILE A 1043 -51.91 12.72 21.04
N PRO A 1044 -51.93 13.90 21.68
CA PRO A 1044 -53.17 14.46 22.22
C PRO A 1044 -54.20 14.69 21.10
N GLN A 1045 -55.42 14.16 21.27
CA GLN A 1045 -56.50 14.39 20.31
C GLN A 1045 -57.12 15.79 20.52
N GLY A 1046 -56.72 16.74 19.68
CA GLY A 1046 -57.53 17.92 19.38
C GLY A 1046 -58.64 17.57 18.37
N PRO A 1047 -59.84 18.19 18.45
CA PRO A 1047 -61.02 17.73 17.73
C PRO A 1047 -60.97 17.93 16.20
N ARG A 1048 -61.64 17.05 15.46
CA ARG A 1048 -61.81 17.14 13.99
C ARG A 1048 -62.89 18.15 13.62
N GLY A 1049 -62.61 19.05 12.66
CA GLY A 1049 -63.46 20.21 12.34
C GLY A 1049 -63.66 20.55 10.85
N ARG A 1050 -64.01 19.57 10.02
CA ARG A 1050 -64.55 19.70 8.63
C ARG A 1050 -63.66 20.35 7.54
N HIS A 1051 -64.04 20.11 6.28
CA HIS A 1051 -63.44 20.67 5.05
C HIS A 1051 -64.03 22.05 4.70
N MET A 1052 -63.26 22.91 4.02
CA MET A 1052 -63.56 23.34 2.65
C MET A 1052 -62.39 24.10 1.98
N GLY A 1053 -62.43 24.25 0.65
CA GLY A 1053 -61.34 24.78 -0.17
C GLY A 1053 -61.07 26.29 -0.08
N GLY A 1054 -60.08 26.77 -0.84
CA GLY A 1054 -59.85 28.22 -1.02
C GLY A 1054 -58.47 28.60 -1.56
N ARG A 1055 -58.43 29.47 -2.58
CA ARG A 1055 -57.21 30.08 -3.15
C ARG A 1055 -56.75 31.25 -2.26
N GLY A 1056 -55.45 31.47 -2.06
CA GLY A 1056 -54.99 32.70 -1.40
C GLY A 1056 -53.47 32.90 -1.22
N ARG A 1057 -52.90 33.90 -1.90
CA ARG A 1057 -51.76 34.71 -1.43
C ARG A 1057 -52.33 36.05 -0.90
N PRO A 1058 -51.54 36.93 -0.25
CA PRO A 1058 -50.67 36.75 0.92
C PRO A 1058 -50.97 37.83 2.00
N LYS A 1059 -50.26 37.86 3.15
CA LYS A 1059 -49.86 39.14 3.82
C LYS A 1059 -48.87 38.96 4.99
N ARG A 1060 -48.34 40.12 5.45
CA ARG A 1060 -47.42 40.31 6.60
C ARG A 1060 -48.18 40.53 7.92
N LYS A 1061 -47.41 40.65 9.01
CA LYS A 1061 -47.74 40.95 10.44
C LYS A 1061 -47.91 39.67 11.29
N GLY A 1062 -47.37 39.59 12.50
CA GLY A 1062 -46.54 40.56 13.24
C GLY A 1062 -45.76 39.93 14.42
N ARG A 1063 -44.93 40.75 15.09
CA ARG A 1063 -44.22 40.40 16.34
C ARG A 1063 -45.22 40.10 17.48
N VAL A 1064 -44.80 39.33 18.48
CA VAL A 1064 -44.48 39.82 19.84
C VAL A 1064 -43.67 38.74 20.58
N ILE A 1065 -42.58 39.17 21.22
CA ILE A 1065 -41.60 38.40 22.02
C ILE A 1065 -40.99 37.21 21.24
#